data_AF-A0A0Q4DNS5-F1
#
_entry.id   AF-A0A0Q4DNS5-F1
#
_cell.length_a   1.000
_cell.length_b   1.000
_cell.length_c   1.000
_cell.angle_alpha   90.00
_cell.angle_beta   90.00
_cell.angle_gamma   90.00
#
_symmetry.space_group_name_H-M   'P 1'
#
loop_
_entity.id
_entity.type
_entity.pdbx_description
1 polymer ?
#
loop_
_entity_poly.entity_id
_entity_poly.type
_entity_poly.pdbx_seq_one_letter_code
_entity_poly.pdbx_strand_id
1 'polypeptide(L)'
;MGDDDDRAEQAEASPRRAGRRRRRFARVLLVVCLIVLAIAALLWTQRRSIADDIVRRELERHGVTARYRVAEIGLGRQRLVDVVLGNPKAPDLIADWVEIDTRVDLNGAKVTGARVGQARLRATLRPDGTVSFGQIDRLLPPPSGKPFALPDFNVAVDDGRIRLATPYGLIGAKLAGRGNLANGFVGQLAAVSERLSLNGCGIDRLALNVSLRTAIAGPSLTGPVRARQAACGDVRLVSPVVRLDAKLSPAFDHWQGQADVKAEAIAAPQARVADLSGAIGFTGVATGTRGTLDLASGMFDLPQLDGAGLSIAGRYEVGGVPAFEGRLGARGARLDDVLIRRIEATGSAADGLPVAPLLQAATRAAGQAACRFDLSAEVAARPLAARIDRLAFVAANGARATLRDGPVRWVSGQGATLNGTLAMGGGGLPAASIRLRHAGPGAPVTGTAVVEPYMAGDARLALAPIHFRTAGSGATQIDTRAELTGPLGDGRVERLALPIDARWDGGGRLTVNANCVPVAFDRLRVSALNLDAARFRLCQQDGAILRVANGRIGGGVGIGATRLQGRLGGTPVTLAAAGGRFALAGMAFVLDGVKSRLGSPERVSVLDIGTLTGRVANGTVAGRFDRGEGQIGNVPLLIRDASGDWKLAGGVLSLDGDVGVRDAAPDPRFEPLRSDDFRLTLNGNDIRAGGTLKHPAKGVKVSDVTITHDLATGRGNAVLDVPGITFGDSFQPNELTRLTFGVIADVKGSVSGRGDIAWTPDGVTSTGTFRTAGTDLAAAFGPVTGLSGEIRFTDLLGLISAPGQVATIAEVNPGIAVTDGVVRYRLIEGQRVQIEGGRWPLGGGEMILEPTILDFAEDRERRMTFRVKGVDGGLFLQQFAFDNLNASGTFDGVLPMIFDSNGGRIEGGKLQSRGSGNLSYVGEVSKEDVGFWGNLAFQALKSMNYRGLTIEMDGPIAGEMVTAIRFSGVSQGQGTYSNFLIRRLARLPFVFNVRIRAPFRQLIDSVQNYYDPKRLIERNLPALQAEQRRREQGLPPAPLDTTIQPSESETVP
;
A
#
# COMPACT_ATOMS: atom_id res chain seq x y z
N MET A 1 28.48 56.69 -103.18
CA MET A 1 29.68 55.84 -103.08
C MET A 1 29.24 54.47 -103.51
N GLY A 2 29.10 54.24 -104.80
CA GLY A 2 30.11 54.48 -105.84
C GLY A 2 30.55 53.07 -106.24
N ASP A 3 30.23 52.64 -107.46
CA ASP A 3 31.08 52.88 -108.64
C ASP A 3 32.38 52.09 -108.48
N ASP A 4 32.93 51.38 -109.44
CA ASP A 4 32.70 51.22 -110.87
C ASP A 4 33.66 50.03 -111.21
N ASP A 5 33.32 49.15 -112.14
CA ASP A 5 33.66 49.22 -113.57
C ASP A 5 35.14 48.91 -113.88
N ASP A 6 35.31 48.30 -115.05
CA ASP A 6 36.49 48.10 -115.91
C ASP A 6 36.53 46.64 -116.42
N ARG A 7 36.13 46.33 -117.67
CA ARG A 7 36.72 46.71 -118.99
C ARG A 7 38.23 46.39 -119.04
N ALA A 8 38.85 45.89 -120.10
CA ALA A 8 38.54 45.50 -121.46
C ALA A 8 39.47 44.27 -121.74
N GLU A 9 39.55 43.58 -122.88
CA GLU A 9 39.95 44.12 -124.17
C GLU A 9 39.90 43.01 -125.24
N GLN A 10 39.76 43.47 -126.47
CA GLN A 10 39.56 42.76 -127.71
C GLN A 10 40.83 42.02 -128.17
N ALA A 11 40.65 40.91 -128.90
CA ALA A 11 41.57 40.52 -129.96
C ALA A 11 40.80 39.81 -131.07
N GLU A 12 40.53 40.54 -132.16
CA GLU A 12 40.17 39.97 -133.46
C GLU A 12 41.38 39.22 -134.06
N ALA A 13 41.14 38.00 -134.54
CA ALA A 13 41.87 37.44 -135.68
C ALA A 13 41.01 36.34 -136.33
N SER A 14 40.47 36.64 -137.51
CA SER A 14 39.85 35.67 -138.43
C SER A 14 40.93 34.85 -139.19
N PRO A 15 40.60 33.92 -140.11
CA PRO A 15 40.07 32.59 -139.85
C PRO A 15 40.92 31.50 -140.56
N ARG A 16 40.98 30.25 -140.04
CA ARG A 16 41.43 29.11 -140.87
C ARG A 16 40.59 27.86 -140.69
N ARG A 17 40.00 27.45 -141.82
CA ARG A 17 39.35 26.17 -142.12
C ARG A 17 40.28 24.99 -141.83
N ALA A 18 39.73 23.96 -141.19
CA ALA A 18 39.92 22.51 -141.46
C ALA A 18 39.54 21.78 -140.16
N GLY A 19 38.55 20.88 -140.13
CA GLY A 19 38.77 19.53 -140.61
C GLY A 19 37.95 18.55 -139.76
N ARG A 20 36.68 18.38 -140.12
CA ARG A 20 36.02 17.08 -140.35
C ARG A 20 36.55 15.82 -139.61
N ARG A 21 36.81 15.84 -138.29
CA ARG A 21 37.08 14.62 -137.49
C ARG A 21 36.46 14.60 -136.08
N ARG A 22 35.64 15.59 -135.71
CA ARG A 22 34.98 15.72 -134.39
C ARG A 22 33.57 15.11 -134.29
N ARG A 23 32.99 14.63 -135.41
CA ARG A 23 31.64 14.00 -135.45
C ARG A 23 31.62 12.49 -135.16
N ARG A 24 32.77 11.79 -135.21
CA ARG A 24 32.82 10.34 -134.88
C ARG A 24 32.90 10.09 -133.38
N PHE A 25 33.59 10.92 -132.61
CA PHE A 25 33.62 10.80 -131.15
C PHE A 25 32.26 11.14 -130.51
N ALA A 26 31.55 12.15 -131.04
CA ALA A 26 30.17 12.44 -130.64
C ALA A 26 29.18 11.34 -131.04
N ARG A 27 29.37 10.66 -132.18
CA ARG A 27 28.54 9.51 -132.59
C ARG A 27 28.87 8.22 -131.82
N VAL A 28 30.13 7.96 -131.48
CA VAL A 28 30.50 6.85 -130.60
C VAL A 28 30.01 7.13 -129.18
N LEU A 29 30.11 8.36 -128.68
CA LEU A 29 29.51 8.74 -127.39
C LEU A 29 27.98 8.62 -127.43
N LEU A 30 27.32 8.97 -128.55
CA LEU A 30 25.86 8.86 -128.69
C LEU A 30 25.40 7.41 -128.88
N VAL A 31 26.17 6.56 -129.57
CA VAL A 31 25.91 5.11 -129.70
C VAL A 31 26.23 4.38 -128.40
N VAL A 32 27.31 4.73 -127.72
CA VAL A 32 27.61 4.23 -126.37
C VAL A 32 26.56 4.73 -125.39
N CYS A 33 26.12 5.98 -125.45
CA CYS A 33 24.99 6.47 -124.65
C CYS A 33 23.69 5.77 -125.02
N LEU A 34 23.41 5.45 -126.29
CA LEU A 34 22.22 4.70 -126.72
C LEU A 34 22.28 3.23 -126.29
N ILE A 35 23.46 2.60 -126.35
CA ILE A 35 23.69 1.24 -125.87
C ILE A 35 23.62 1.21 -124.35
N VAL A 36 24.20 2.18 -123.65
CA VAL A 36 24.08 2.35 -122.20
C VAL A 36 22.65 2.69 -121.80
N LEU A 37 21.91 3.48 -122.58
CA LEU A 37 20.47 3.75 -122.37
C LEU A 37 19.62 2.52 -122.66
N ALA A 38 19.95 1.72 -123.68
CA ALA A 38 19.26 0.49 -124.01
C ALA A 38 19.54 -0.61 -122.97
N ILE A 39 20.79 -0.74 -122.51
CA ILE A 39 21.19 -1.61 -121.40
C ILE A 39 20.56 -1.12 -120.10
N ALA A 40 20.55 0.19 -119.82
CA ALA A 40 19.89 0.76 -118.65
C ALA A 40 18.37 0.55 -118.72
N ALA A 41 17.74 0.68 -119.89
CA ALA A 41 16.31 0.42 -120.09
C ALA A 41 15.98 -1.08 -119.95
N LEU A 42 16.85 -1.97 -120.44
CA LEU A 42 16.72 -3.44 -120.32
C LEU A 42 16.96 -3.91 -118.86
N LEU A 43 17.96 -3.37 -118.19
CA LEU A 43 18.21 -3.57 -116.75
C LEU A 43 17.06 -2.99 -115.92
N TRP A 44 16.43 -1.90 -116.37
CA TRP A 44 15.29 -1.27 -115.71
C TRP A 44 13.97 -2.05 -115.92
N THR A 45 13.79 -2.78 -117.03
CA THR A 45 12.63 -3.67 -117.22
C THR A 45 12.79 -4.99 -116.45
N GLN A 46 14.02 -5.50 -116.31
CA GLN A 46 14.35 -6.65 -115.44
C GLN A 46 14.60 -6.26 -113.96
N ARG A 47 14.38 -5.00 -113.57
CA ARG A 47 14.72 -4.49 -112.23
C ARG A 47 14.12 -5.30 -111.07
N ARG A 48 12.93 -5.89 -111.26
CA ARG A 48 12.26 -6.71 -110.24
C ARG A 48 12.97 -8.05 -109.99
N SER A 49 13.42 -8.75 -111.03
CA SER A 49 14.14 -10.03 -110.88
C SER A 49 15.57 -9.81 -110.40
N ILE A 50 16.26 -8.76 -110.87
CA ILE A 50 17.61 -8.43 -110.43
C ILE A 50 17.64 -8.04 -108.95
N ALA A 51 16.70 -7.21 -108.50
CA ALA A 51 16.62 -6.83 -107.10
C ALA A 51 16.18 -8.00 -106.20
N ASP A 52 15.28 -8.88 -106.65
CA ASP A 52 14.94 -10.11 -105.93
C ASP A 52 16.15 -11.02 -105.77
N ASP A 53 16.97 -11.20 -106.81
CA ASP A 53 18.24 -11.96 -106.75
C ASP A 53 19.32 -11.30 -105.89
N ILE A 54 19.36 -9.95 -105.82
CA ILE A 54 20.30 -9.22 -104.95
C ILE A 54 19.88 -9.33 -103.49
N VAL A 55 18.60 -9.08 -103.18
CA VAL A 55 18.07 -9.19 -101.81
C VAL A 55 18.16 -10.63 -101.33
N ARG A 56 17.87 -11.62 -102.20
CA ARG A 56 18.03 -13.04 -101.89
C ARG A 56 19.49 -13.42 -101.65
N ARG A 57 20.42 -13.03 -102.53
CA ARG A 57 21.86 -13.29 -102.33
C ARG A 57 22.40 -12.64 -101.07
N GLU A 58 21.98 -11.41 -100.76
CA GLU A 58 22.46 -10.72 -99.55
C GLU A 58 21.91 -11.37 -98.28
N LEU A 59 20.63 -11.76 -98.27
CA LEU A 59 20.05 -12.51 -97.14
C LEU A 59 20.66 -13.91 -96.99
N GLU A 60 20.91 -14.62 -98.09
CA GLU A 60 21.62 -15.93 -98.08
C GLU A 60 23.07 -15.78 -97.60
N ARG A 61 23.77 -14.70 -98.01
CA ARG A 61 25.14 -14.39 -97.58
C ARG A 61 25.24 -14.17 -96.07
N HIS A 62 24.25 -13.52 -95.47
CA HIS A 62 24.13 -13.36 -94.02
C HIS A 62 23.43 -14.54 -93.33
N GLY A 63 23.10 -15.60 -94.08
CA GLY A 63 22.49 -16.82 -93.55
C GLY A 63 21.08 -16.62 -92.98
N VAL A 64 20.29 -15.68 -93.51
CA VAL A 64 18.93 -15.37 -93.07
C VAL A 64 17.92 -16.01 -94.02
N THR A 65 17.09 -16.89 -93.48
CA THR A 65 15.96 -17.48 -94.21
C THR A 65 14.86 -16.44 -94.36
N ALA A 66 14.39 -16.19 -95.59
CA ALA A 66 13.39 -15.16 -95.86
C ALA A 66 12.40 -15.59 -96.94
N ARG A 67 11.13 -15.21 -96.76
CA ARG A 67 10.07 -15.30 -97.77
C ARG A 67 9.43 -13.92 -97.91
N TYR A 68 9.37 -13.40 -99.13
CA TYR A 68 8.79 -12.09 -99.41
C TYR A 68 8.39 -11.99 -100.89
N ARG A 69 7.62 -10.96 -101.24
CA ARG A 69 7.41 -10.53 -102.63
C ARG A 69 7.85 -9.09 -102.78
N VAL A 70 8.58 -8.77 -103.85
CA VAL A 70 9.00 -7.39 -104.11
C VAL A 70 7.89 -6.64 -104.84
N ALA A 71 7.27 -5.66 -104.19
CA ALA A 71 6.18 -4.87 -104.77
C ALA A 71 6.70 -3.68 -105.59
N GLU A 72 7.68 -2.96 -105.05
CA GLU A 72 8.24 -1.75 -105.64
C GLU A 72 9.75 -1.65 -105.39
N ILE A 73 10.51 -1.26 -106.41
CA ILE A 73 11.95 -0.96 -106.33
C ILE A 73 12.19 0.34 -107.09
N GLY A 74 12.72 1.35 -106.40
CA GLY A 74 13.17 2.62 -106.95
C GLY A 74 14.59 2.97 -106.50
N LEU A 75 15.17 4.05 -107.04
CA LEU A 75 16.56 4.47 -106.76
C LEU A 75 16.84 4.84 -105.29
N GLY A 76 15.80 5.10 -104.49
CA GLY A 76 15.94 5.40 -103.06
C GLY A 76 14.93 4.74 -102.13
N ARG A 77 14.07 3.85 -102.65
CA ARG A 77 13.04 3.14 -101.86
C ARG A 77 12.84 1.71 -102.36
N GLN A 78 12.74 0.77 -101.45
CA GLN A 78 12.49 -0.65 -101.75
C GLN A 78 11.36 -1.18 -100.87
N ARG A 79 10.25 -1.64 -101.47
CA ARG A 79 9.07 -2.16 -100.76
C ARG A 79 8.92 -3.66 -100.96
N LEU A 80 9.02 -4.39 -99.85
CA LEU A 80 8.74 -5.82 -99.72
C LEU A 80 7.35 -6.00 -99.11
N VAL A 81 6.59 -6.99 -99.59
CA VAL A 81 5.28 -7.37 -99.04
C VAL A 81 5.27 -8.86 -98.68
N ASP A 82 4.38 -9.25 -97.75
CA ASP A 82 4.28 -10.62 -97.22
C ASP A 82 5.62 -11.15 -96.67
N VAL A 83 6.32 -10.32 -95.89
CA VAL A 83 7.67 -10.59 -95.40
C VAL A 83 7.63 -11.54 -94.22
N VAL A 84 8.35 -12.65 -94.32
CA VAL A 84 8.61 -13.60 -93.23
C VAL A 84 10.11 -13.86 -93.16
N LEU A 85 10.76 -13.50 -92.05
CA LEU A 85 12.19 -13.75 -91.79
C LEU A 85 12.36 -14.77 -90.67
N GLY A 86 13.35 -15.66 -90.81
CA GLY A 86 13.67 -16.71 -89.84
C GLY A 86 13.03 -18.07 -90.14
N ASN A 87 12.99 -18.95 -89.13
CA ASN A 87 12.44 -20.29 -89.27
C ASN A 87 10.92 -20.26 -89.60
N PRO A 88 10.44 -20.87 -90.70
CA PRO A 88 9.03 -20.84 -91.08
C PRO A 88 8.05 -21.39 -90.02
N LYS A 89 8.50 -22.32 -89.17
CA LYS A 89 7.69 -22.87 -88.06
C LYS A 89 7.66 -21.97 -86.82
N ALA A 90 8.59 -21.02 -86.74
CA ALA A 90 8.81 -20.14 -85.61
C ALA A 90 9.44 -18.81 -86.10
N PRO A 91 8.74 -18.03 -86.93
CA PRO A 91 9.34 -16.89 -87.64
C PRO A 91 9.80 -15.80 -86.67
N ASP A 92 10.96 -15.22 -86.96
CA ASP A 92 11.58 -14.15 -86.16
C ASP A 92 10.90 -12.81 -86.46
N LEU A 93 10.53 -12.54 -87.72
CA LEU A 93 9.72 -11.39 -88.14
C LEU A 93 8.65 -11.83 -89.15
N ILE A 94 7.41 -11.35 -88.96
CA ILE A 94 6.35 -11.35 -89.98
C ILE A 94 5.93 -9.91 -90.19
N ALA A 95 5.88 -9.41 -91.42
CA ALA A 95 5.35 -8.09 -91.73
C ALA A 95 4.50 -8.12 -93.01
N ASP A 96 3.39 -7.37 -93.02
CA ASP A 96 2.56 -7.19 -94.22
C ASP A 96 3.34 -6.48 -95.33
N TRP A 97 4.12 -5.46 -94.97
CA TRP A 97 5.09 -4.80 -95.82
C TRP A 97 6.23 -4.15 -95.03
N VAL A 98 7.40 -4.10 -95.65
CA VAL A 98 8.60 -3.40 -95.18
C VAL A 98 9.12 -2.54 -96.32
N GLU A 99 9.28 -1.25 -96.06
CA GLU A 99 9.86 -0.29 -97.00
C GLU A 99 11.19 0.23 -96.45
N ILE A 100 12.25 0.14 -97.24
CA ILE A 100 13.60 0.57 -96.86
C ILE A 100 13.89 1.87 -97.64
N ASP A 101 14.33 2.91 -96.93
CA ASP A 101 14.76 4.17 -97.53
C ASP A 101 16.30 4.16 -97.69
N THR A 102 16.79 4.18 -98.93
CA THR A 102 18.22 4.08 -99.25
C THR A 102 18.72 5.38 -99.89
N ARG A 103 19.84 5.91 -99.40
CA ARG A 103 20.57 7.01 -100.05
C ARG A 103 21.77 6.43 -100.79
N VAL A 104 21.91 6.77 -102.06
CA VAL A 104 23.06 6.36 -102.88
C VAL A 104 23.98 7.55 -103.07
N ASP A 105 25.23 7.43 -102.66
CA ASP A 105 26.29 8.42 -102.87
C ASP A 105 27.50 7.79 -103.60
N LEU A 106 28.54 8.59 -103.88
CA LEU A 106 29.75 8.12 -104.59
C LEU A 106 30.53 7.04 -103.81
N ASN A 107 30.27 6.88 -102.51
CA ASN A 107 30.93 5.92 -101.62
C ASN A 107 30.07 4.68 -101.33
N GLY A 108 28.86 4.58 -101.92
CA GLY A 108 28.01 3.40 -101.85
C GLY A 108 26.53 3.71 -101.54
N ALA A 109 25.73 2.67 -101.36
CA ALA A 109 24.34 2.77 -100.93
C ALA A 109 24.25 2.60 -99.40
N LYS A 110 23.62 3.55 -98.70
CA LYS A 110 23.40 3.52 -97.26
C LYS A 110 21.91 3.54 -96.94
N VAL A 111 21.47 2.62 -96.08
CA VAL A 111 20.10 2.64 -95.55
C VAL A 111 19.96 3.78 -94.55
N THR A 112 18.97 4.64 -94.76
CA THR A 112 18.71 5.86 -93.96
C THR A 112 17.41 5.77 -93.15
N GLY A 113 16.54 4.82 -93.47
CA GLY A 113 15.32 4.58 -92.72
C GLY A 113 14.58 3.32 -93.13
N ALA A 114 13.59 2.94 -92.33
CA ALA A 114 12.68 1.85 -92.60
C ALA A 114 11.25 2.20 -92.18
N ARG A 115 10.27 1.86 -93.00
CA ARG A 115 8.84 1.91 -92.67
C ARG A 115 8.27 0.50 -92.66
N VAL A 116 7.44 0.21 -91.67
CA VAL A 116 6.85 -1.11 -91.47
C VAL A 116 5.37 -0.93 -91.14
N GLY A 117 4.52 -1.68 -91.83
CA GLY A 117 3.08 -1.69 -91.57
C GLY A 117 2.74 -2.45 -90.29
N GLN A 118 2.01 -3.55 -90.43
CA GLN A 118 1.75 -4.50 -89.35
C GLN A 118 2.88 -5.51 -89.27
N ALA A 119 3.61 -5.52 -88.15
CA ALA A 119 4.69 -6.46 -87.92
C ALA A 119 4.54 -7.25 -86.62
N ARG A 120 5.03 -8.49 -86.63
CA ARG A 120 5.18 -9.35 -85.46
C ARG A 120 6.63 -9.79 -85.37
N LEU A 121 7.32 -9.35 -84.32
CA LEU A 121 8.72 -9.61 -84.07
C LEU A 121 8.87 -10.52 -82.84
N ARG A 122 9.78 -11.49 -82.91
CA ARG A 122 10.24 -12.26 -81.75
C ARG A 122 11.61 -11.76 -81.35
N ALA A 123 11.77 -11.47 -80.06
CA ALA A 123 13.02 -11.03 -79.48
C ALA A 123 13.29 -11.78 -78.17
N THR A 124 14.56 -11.97 -77.85
CA THR A 124 15.01 -12.57 -76.58
C THR A 124 16.04 -11.66 -75.94
N LEU A 125 15.76 -11.16 -74.74
CA LEU A 125 16.74 -10.49 -73.89
C LEU A 125 17.56 -11.57 -73.16
N ARG A 126 18.88 -11.50 -73.30
CA ARG A 126 19.81 -12.41 -72.62
C ARG A 126 20.21 -11.86 -71.24
N PRO A 127 20.72 -12.71 -70.32
CA PRO A 127 21.12 -12.28 -68.98
C PRO A 127 22.23 -11.21 -68.94
N ASP A 128 23.04 -11.12 -69.99
CA ASP A 128 24.10 -10.12 -70.16
C ASP A 128 23.56 -8.74 -70.62
N GLY A 129 22.24 -8.60 -70.75
CA GLY A 129 21.59 -7.37 -71.19
C GLY A 129 21.49 -7.22 -72.72
N THR A 130 21.98 -8.19 -73.50
CA THR A 130 21.92 -8.13 -74.96
C THR A 130 20.54 -8.59 -75.49
N VAL A 131 19.98 -7.86 -76.45
CA VAL A 131 18.73 -8.25 -77.12
C VAL A 131 19.08 -8.97 -78.42
N SER A 132 18.51 -10.16 -78.60
CA SER A 132 18.63 -10.98 -79.80
C SER A 132 17.30 -11.03 -80.55
N PHE A 133 17.33 -10.74 -81.84
CA PHE A 133 16.19 -10.76 -82.77
C PHE A 133 16.21 -12.01 -83.67
N GLY A 134 16.87 -13.09 -83.22
CA GLY A 134 16.97 -14.33 -83.97
C GLY A 134 17.91 -14.20 -85.17
N GLN A 135 17.47 -14.65 -86.35
CA GLN A 135 18.30 -14.53 -87.56
C GLN A 135 18.51 -13.07 -88.01
N ILE A 136 17.67 -12.13 -87.56
CA ILE A 136 17.78 -10.71 -87.89
C ILE A 136 19.07 -10.09 -87.34
N ASP A 137 19.63 -10.65 -86.25
CA ASP A 137 20.89 -10.18 -85.67
C ASP A 137 22.04 -10.21 -86.68
N ARG A 138 21.99 -11.11 -87.67
CA ARG A 138 22.99 -11.25 -88.74
C ARG A 138 22.95 -10.12 -89.76
N LEU A 139 21.87 -9.34 -89.78
CA LEU A 139 21.68 -8.18 -90.64
C LEU A 139 22.07 -6.86 -89.95
N LEU A 140 22.37 -6.91 -88.64
CA LEU A 140 22.81 -5.75 -87.89
C LEU A 140 24.31 -5.47 -88.17
N PRO A 141 24.74 -4.19 -88.20
CA PRO A 141 26.14 -3.85 -88.40
C PRO A 141 27.03 -4.40 -87.28
N PRO A 142 28.31 -4.73 -87.56
CA PRO A 142 29.24 -5.22 -86.54
C PRO A 142 29.44 -4.18 -85.42
N PRO A 143 29.65 -4.62 -84.17
CA PRO A 143 29.80 -3.72 -83.03
C PRO A 143 30.99 -2.77 -83.22
N SER A 144 30.74 -1.46 -83.09
CA SER A 144 31.68 -0.39 -83.44
C SER A 144 32.65 0.03 -82.32
N GLY A 145 32.54 -0.56 -81.12
CA GLY A 145 33.34 -0.23 -79.93
C GLY A 145 33.05 1.15 -79.31
N LYS A 146 32.20 1.98 -79.93
CA LYS A 146 31.76 3.28 -79.39
C LYS A 146 30.69 3.10 -78.31
N PRO A 147 30.54 4.07 -77.37
CA PRO A 147 29.40 4.10 -76.46
C PRO A 147 28.09 3.99 -77.24
N PHE A 148 27.14 3.24 -76.68
CA PHE A 148 25.83 3.09 -77.30
C PHE A 148 25.16 4.46 -77.47
N ALA A 149 24.59 4.69 -78.64
CA ALA A 149 23.72 5.83 -78.91
C ALA A 149 22.61 5.37 -79.85
N LEU A 150 21.44 5.99 -79.74
CA LEU A 150 20.35 5.76 -80.69
C LEU A 150 20.83 6.10 -82.10
N PRO A 151 20.61 5.21 -83.09
CA PRO A 151 21.11 5.44 -84.44
C PRO A 151 20.36 6.60 -85.11
N ASP A 152 21.07 7.40 -85.90
CA ASP A 152 20.45 8.38 -86.81
C ASP A 152 19.76 7.64 -87.97
N PHE A 153 18.54 7.19 -87.69
CA PHE A 153 17.78 6.28 -88.54
C PHE A 153 16.29 6.62 -88.47
N ASN A 154 15.68 6.90 -89.61
CA ASN A 154 14.25 7.23 -89.67
C ASN A 154 13.41 5.96 -89.62
N VAL A 155 12.51 5.86 -88.65
CA VAL A 155 11.62 4.71 -88.50
C VAL A 155 10.17 5.16 -88.53
N ALA A 156 9.31 4.43 -89.23
CA ALA A 156 7.87 4.52 -89.07
C ALA A 156 7.29 3.11 -88.88
N VAL A 157 6.48 2.93 -87.83
CA VAL A 157 5.84 1.66 -87.48
C VAL A 157 4.36 1.93 -87.23
N ASP A 158 3.49 1.29 -88.01
CA ASP A 158 2.03 1.46 -87.89
C ASP A 158 1.44 0.54 -86.78
N ASP A 159 1.78 -0.76 -86.79
CA ASP A 159 1.41 -1.73 -85.73
C ASP A 159 2.51 -2.78 -85.54
N GLY A 160 3.55 -2.45 -84.78
CA GLY A 160 4.64 -3.37 -84.45
C GLY A 160 4.37 -4.12 -83.16
N ARG A 161 4.20 -5.43 -83.22
CA ARG A 161 3.97 -6.30 -82.06
C ARG A 161 5.20 -7.13 -81.77
N ILE A 162 5.72 -7.06 -80.55
CA ILE A 162 6.96 -7.73 -80.15
C ILE A 162 6.63 -8.74 -79.06
N ARG A 163 7.00 -10.00 -79.28
CA ARG A 163 7.08 -11.03 -78.23
C ARG A 163 8.51 -11.06 -77.72
N LEU A 164 8.74 -10.46 -76.57
CA LEU A 164 10.05 -10.38 -75.93
C LEU A 164 10.15 -11.41 -74.79
N ALA A 165 10.94 -12.46 -74.99
CA ALA A 165 11.32 -13.36 -73.92
C ALA A 165 12.45 -12.71 -73.11
N THR A 166 12.30 -12.58 -71.79
CA THR A 166 13.35 -12.04 -70.91
C THR A 166 13.69 -13.06 -69.82
N PRO A 167 14.85 -12.95 -69.15
CA PRO A 167 15.17 -13.78 -67.99
C PRO A 167 14.16 -13.62 -66.84
N TYR A 168 13.40 -12.52 -66.87
CA TYR A 168 12.43 -12.14 -65.84
C TYR A 168 11.01 -12.61 -66.17
N GLY A 169 10.72 -13.02 -67.41
CA GLY A 169 9.39 -13.42 -67.87
C GLY A 169 9.09 -12.97 -69.30
N LEU A 170 7.89 -13.29 -69.78
CA LEU A 170 7.48 -12.96 -71.15
C LEU A 170 6.79 -11.59 -71.20
N ILE A 171 7.23 -10.72 -72.11
CA ILE A 171 6.64 -9.41 -72.36
C ILE A 171 6.05 -9.39 -73.78
N GLY A 172 4.77 -9.04 -73.89
CA GLY A 172 4.14 -8.68 -75.15
C GLY A 172 4.09 -7.17 -75.30
N ALA A 173 4.75 -6.60 -76.30
CA ALA A 173 4.74 -5.17 -76.55
C ALA A 173 4.07 -4.84 -77.90
N LYS A 174 3.46 -3.66 -77.98
CA LYS A 174 2.95 -3.03 -79.20
C LYS A 174 3.57 -1.63 -79.29
N LEU A 175 4.21 -1.35 -80.41
CA LEU A 175 4.86 -0.10 -80.74
C LEU A 175 4.21 0.48 -81.99
N ALA A 176 3.82 1.75 -81.92
CA ALA A 176 3.42 2.54 -83.07
C ALA A 176 4.08 3.92 -82.97
N GLY A 177 4.67 4.42 -84.04
CA GLY A 177 5.39 5.69 -83.99
C GLY A 177 6.17 6.00 -85.25
N ARG A 178 6.60 7.25 -85.38
CA ARG A 178 7.36 7.73 -86.54
C ARG A 178 8.38 8.79 -86.16
N GLY A 179 9.45 8.87 -86.93
CA GLY A 179 10.49 9.91 -86.83
C GLY A 179 11.89 9.32 -86.75
N ASN A 180 12.87 10.16 -86.45
CA ASN A 180 14.27 9.76 -86.35
C ASN A 180 14.58 9.21 -84.94
N LEU A 181 15.15 8.01 -84.86
CA LEU A 181 15.44 7.37 -83.57
C LEU A 181 16.39 8.19 -82.68
N ALA A 182 17.40 8.86 -83.25
CA ALA A 182 18.32 9.71 -82.50
C ALA A 182 17.69 11.05 -82.07
N ASN A 183 16.84 11.65 -82.92
CA ASN A 183 16.25 12.97 -82.65
C ASN A 183 14.94 13.23 -83.40
N GLY A 184 13.80 13.10 -82.71
CA GLY A 184 12.48 13.46 -83.25
C GLY A 184 11.52 12.29 -83.48
N PHE A 185 11.81 11.10 -82.93
CA PHE A 185 10.85 9.99 -82.92
C PHE A 185 9.73 10.29 -81.93
N VAL A 186 8.48 10.09 -82.36
CA VAL A 186 7.29 10.18 -81.50
C VAL A 186 6.46 8.91 -81.70
N GLY A 187 6.18 8.21 -80.60
CA GLY A 187 5.41 6.97 -80.62
C GLY A 187 4.69 6.66 -79.32
N GLN A 188 3.92 5.57 -79.36
CA GLN A 188 3.25 4.95 -78.23
C GLN A 188 3.74 3.52 -78.08
N LEU A 189 4.09 3.17 -76.85
CA LEU A 189 4.50 1.84 -76.44
C LEU A 189 3.48 1.31 -75.43
N ALA A 190 2.79 0.24 -75.80
CA ALA A 190 1.98 -0.55 -74.87
C ALA A 190 2.68 -1.88 -74.60
N ALA A 191 2.85 -2.28 -73.35
CA ALA A 191 3.45 -3.56 -73.01
C ALA A 191 2.65 -4.27 -71.91
N VAL A 192 2.52 -5.59 -72.04
CA VAL A 192 1.81 -6.44 -71.07
C VAL A 192 2.64 -7.65 -70.69
N SER A 193 2.48 -8.12 -69.46
CA SER A 193 3.05 -9.38 -69.00
C SER A 193 2.16 -10.03 -67.94
N GLU A 194 1.94 -11.34 -68.03
CA GLU A 194 1.18 -12.09 -67.01
C GLU A 194 1.95 -12.19 -65.69
N ARG A 195 3.27 -12.41 -65.76
CA ARG A 195 4.15 -12.51 -64.60
C ARG A 195 5.58 -12.13 -64.97
N LEU A 196 6.17 -11.23 -64.18
CA LEU A 196 7.58 -10.88 -64.21
C LEU A 196 8.22 -11.11 -62.85
N SER A 197 9.49 -11.52 -62.83
CA SER A 197 10.31 -11.64 -61.63
C SER A 197 11.54 -10.76 -61.79
N LEU A 198 11.55 -9.59 -61.15
CA LEU A 198 12.61 -8.57 -61.27
C LEU A 198 13.24 -8.33 -59.89
N ASN A 199 14.53 -8.63 -59.73
CA ASN A 199 15.30 -8.34 -58.50
C ASN A 199 14.62 -8.81 -57.19
N GLY A 200 14.03 -10.02 -57.19
CA GLY A 200 13.29 -10.55 -56.04
C GLY A 200 11.85 -10.07 -55.90
N CYS A 201 11.35 -9.24 -56.83
CA CYS A 201 9.97 -8.80 -56.91
C CYS A 201 9.20 -9.54 -58.02
N GLY A 202 8.15 -10.28 -57.65
CA GLY A 202 7.18 -10.87 -58.56
C GLY A 202 6.04 -9.90 -58.89
N ILE A 203 5.91 -9.49 -60.16
CA ILE A 203 4.88 -8.58 -60.65
C ILE A 203 3.87 -9.35 -61.49
N ASP A 204 2.60 -9.32 -61.10
CA ASP A 204 1.51 -10.02 -61.79
C ASP A 204 0.64 -9.06 -62.61
N ARG A 205 0.30 -9.47 -63.84
CA ARG A 205 -0.53 -8.73 -64.80
C ARG A 205 -0.06 -7.27 -64.97
N LEU A 206 1.21 -7.10 -65.35
CA LEU A 206 1.77 -5.81 -65.70
C LEU A 206 1.12 -5.30 -67.00
N ALA A 207 0.71 -4.05 -67.03
CA ALA A 207 0.24 -3.32 -68.20
C ALA A 207 0.83 -1.91 -68.21
N LEU A 208 1.58 -1.59 -69.25
CA LEU A 208 2.26 -0.32 -69.46
C LEU A 208 1.69 0.33 -70.73
N ASN A 209 1.38 1.62 -70.67
CA ASN A 209 0.99 2.41 -71.85
C ASN A 209 1.65 3.79 -71.74
N VAL A 210 2.73 4.00 -72.50
CA VAL A 210 3.56 5.20 -72.41
C VAL A 210 3.77 5.84 -73.77
N SER A 211 3.79 7.17 -73.81
CA SER A 211 4.32 7.91 -74.94
C SER A 211 5.84 7.89 -74.90
N LEU A 212 6.46 7.53 -76.01
CA LEU A 212 7.90 7.56 -76.22
C LEU A 212 8.23 8.73 -77.15
N ARG A 213 9.14 9.61 -76.72
CA ARG A 213 9.67 10.69 -77.55
C ARG A 213 11.19 10.66 -77.50
N THR A 214 11.87 10.87 -78.62
CA THR A 214 13.33 11.02 -78.66
C THR A 214 13.70 12.44 -79.05
N ALA A 215 14.71 12.99 -78.38
CA ALA A 215 15.34 14.27 -78.72
C ALA A 215 16.87 14.10 -78.63
N ILE A 216 17.63 15.13 -79.03
CA ILE A 216 19.10 15.14 -78.91
C ILE A 216 19.58 14.77 -77.49
N ALA A 217 18.84 15.20 -76.47
CA ALA A 217 19.14 14.91 -75.07
C ALA A 217 18.82 13.48 -74.61
N GLY A 218 18.25 12.65 -75.50
CA GLY A 218 17.84 11.27 -75.23
C GLY A 218 16.31 11.08 -75.20
N PRO A 219 15.85 9.84 -74.92
CA PRO A 219 14.46 9.49 -74.91
C PRO A 219 13.72 9.87 -73.62
N SER A 220 12.45 10.24 -73.76
CA SER A 220 11.52 10.47 -72.66
C SER A 220 10.33 9.52 -72.74
N LEU A 221 9.92 9.00 -71.58
CA LEU A 221 8.83 8.06 -71.38
C LEU A 221 7.80 8.71 -70.45
N THR A 222 6.58 8.91 -70.94
CA THR A 222 5.50 9.50 -70.14
C THR A 222 4.24 8.65 -70.23
N GLY A 223 3.71 8.18 -69.09
CA GLY A 223 2.44 7.45 -69.07
C GLY A 223 2.27 6.49 -67.90
N PRO A 224 1.07 5.90 -67.73
CA PRO A 224 0.79 4.99 -66.64
C PRO A 224 1.36 3.58 -66.85
N VAL A 225 1.92 3.05 -65.78
CA VAL A 225 2.25 1.64 -65.56
C VAL A 225 1.29 1.10 -64.50
N ARG A 226 0.66 -0.04 -64.76
CA ARG A 226 -0.30 -0.69 -63.86
C ARG A 226 0.09 -2.13 -63.65
N ALA A 227 -0.18 -2.69 -62.47
CA ALA A 227 -0.15 -4.13 -62.25
C ALA A 227 -1.35 -4.55 -61.39
N ARG A 228 -1.72 -5.85 -61.42
CA ARG A 228 -2.63 -6.39 -60.40
C ARG A 228 -1.95 -6.37 -59.04
N GLN A 229 -0.69 -6.79 -59.01
CA GLN A 229 0.06 -7.00 -57.79
C GLN A 229 1.55 -6.93 -58.06
N ALA A 230 2.33 -6.42 -57.10
CA ALA A 230 3.78 -6.59 -57.05
C ALA A 230 4.18 -7.13 -55.67
N ALA A 231 4.80 -8.30 -55.60
CA ALA A 231 5.26 -8.93 -54.37
C ALA A 231 6.79 -8.97 -54.31
N CYS A 232 7.38 -8.19 -53.41
CA CYS A 232 8.81 -8.10 -53.16
C CYS A 232 9.13 -8.73 -51.79
N GLY A 233 9.61 -9.98 -51.78
CA GLY A 233 9.70 -10.78 -50.55
C GLY A 233 8.32 -10.95 -49.91
N ASP A 234 8.21 -10.60 -48.62
CA ASP A 234 6.96 -10.67 -47.86
C ASP A 234 6.02 -9.48 -48.08
N VAL A 235 6.48 -8.44 -48.77
CA VAL A 235 5.70 -7.22 -49.01
C VAL A 235 4.98 -7.30 -50.34
N ARG A 236 3.68 -7.01 -50.34
CA ARG A 236 2.78 -7.07 -51.49
C ARG A 236 2.11 -5.72 -51.71
N LEU A 237 2.33 -5.11 -52.86
CA LEU A 237 1.57 -3.96 -53.35
C LEU A 237 0.38 -4.44 -54.19
N VAL A 238 -0.82 -4.01 -53.85
CA VAL A 238 -2.09 -4.35 -54.50
C VAL A 238 -2.51 -3.22 -55.44
N SER A 239 -2.85 -3.59 -56.67
CA SER A 239 -3.33 -2.68 -57.73
C SER A 239 -2.44 -1.42 -57.93
N PRO A 240 -1.08 -1.53 -58.00
CA PRO A 240 -0.25 -0.35 -58.15
C PRO A 240 -0.45 0.31 -59.52
N VAL A 241 -0.58 1.64 -59.51
CA VAL A 241 -0.64 2.53 -60.67
C VAL A 241 0.46 3.58 -60.50
N VAL A 242 1.41 3.60 -61.43
CA VAL A 242 2.53 4.54 -61.47
C VAL A 242 2.42 5.39 -62.71
N ARG A 243 2.17 6.69 -62.60
CA ARG A 243 2.29 7.63 -63.71
C ARG A 243 3.74 8.09 -63.78
N LEU A 244 4.47 7.54 -64.75
CA LEU A 244 5.89 7.81 -64.94
C LEU A 244 6.06 9.00 -65.87
N ASP A 245 6.96 9.92 -65.52
CA ASP A 245 7.59 10.89 -66.43
C ASP A 245 9.11 10.77 -66.26
N ALA A 246 9.75 10.07 -67.19
CA ALA A 246 11.17 9.73 -67.11
C ALA A 246 11.92 10.20 -68.35
N LYS A 247 13.15 10.68 -68.16
CA LYS A 247 14.12 10.98 -69.21
C LYS A 247 15.34 10.09 -69.04
N LEU A 248 15.82 9.56 -70.15
CA LEU A 248 17.01 8.72 -70.24
C LEU A 248 18.08 9.48 -71.03
N SER A 249 19.35 9.30 -70.69
CA SER A 249 20.45 9.78 -71.53
C SER A 249 20.46 9.03 -72.88
N PRO A 250 21.11 9.59 -73.92
CA PRO A 250 21.25 8.90 -75.21
C PRO A 250 21.91 7.52 -75.12
N ALA A 251 22.76 7.30 -74.11
CA ALA A 251 23.45 6.05 -73.84
C ALA A 251 22.73 5.11 -72.86
N PHE A 252 21.56 5.51 -72.33
CA PHE A 252 20.78 4.77 -71.32
C PHE A 252 21.50 4.51 -69.98
N ASP A 253 22.58 5.23 -69.70
CA ASP A 253 23.40 5.10 -68.49
C ASP A 253 22.98 6.04 -67.35
N HIS A 254 22.17 7.07 -67.65
CA HIS A 254 21.59 8.01 -66.68
C HIS A 254 20.07 8.08 -66.85
N TRP A 255 19.37 8.22 -65.74
CA TRP A 255 17.92 8.41 -65.70
C TRP A 255 17.52 9.51 -64.72
N GLN A 256 16.46 10.24 -65.03
CA GLN A 256 15.85 11.20 -64.12
C GLN A 256 14.37 11.38 -64.41
N GLY A 257 13.57 11.69 -63.40
CA GLY A 257 12.14 11.85 -63.59
C GLY A 257 11.35 11.95 -62.30
N GLN A 258 10.03 11.89 -62.46
CA GLN A 258 9.05 11.81 -61.37
C GLN A 258 8.06 10.69 -61.66
N ALA A 259 7.59 10.06 -60.60
CA ALA A 259 6.58 9.02 -60.62
C ALA A 259 5.47 9.37 -59.62
N ASP A 260 4.24 9.57 -60.09
CA ASP A 260 3.08 9.62 -59.20
C ASP A 260 2.60 8.19 -58.96
N VAL A 261 2.66 7.75 -57.71
CA VAL A 261 2.34 6.39 -57.30
C VAL A 261 0.97 6.38 -56.64
N LYS A 262 0.15 5.40 -56.98
CA LYS A 262 -1.08 5.03 -56.26
C LYS A 262 -1.11 3.51 -56.08
N ALA A 263 -1.50 3.02 -54.91
CA ALA A 263 -1.77 1.60 -54.68
C ALA A 263 -2.95 1.47 -53.71
N GLU A 264 -3.78 0.46 -53.92
CA GLU A 264 -4.96 0.20 -53.09
C GLU A 264 -4.56 -0.27 -51.68
N ALA A 265 -3.54 -1.12 -51.61
CA ALA A 265 -2.98 -1.56 -50.34
C ALA A 265 -1.51 -1.98 -50.48
N ILE A 266 -0.77 -1.85 -49.39
CA ILE A 266 0.48 -2.56 -49.11
C ILE A 266 0.15 -3.59 -48.03
N ALA A 267 0.45 -4.86 -48.28
CA ALA A 267 0.23 -5.96 -47.35
C ALA A 267 1.54 -6.70 -47.07
N ALA A 268 1.82 -6.98 -45.81
CA ALA A 268 2.86 -7.87 -45.33
C ALA A 268 2.27 -8.77 -44.23
N PRO A 269 2.95 -9.83 -43.76
CA PRO A 269 2.36 -10.84 -42.88
C PRO A 269 1.64 -10.31 -41.62
N GLN A 270 2.10 -9.18 -41.07
CA GLN A 270 1.50 -8.55 -39.89
C GLN A 270 1.27 -7.03 -40.10
N ALA A 271 1.21 -6.58 -41.35
CA ALA A 271 1.05 -5.16 -41.65
C ALA A 271 0.16 -4.94 -42.87
N ARG A 272 -0.78 -4.01 -42.78
CA ARG A 272 -1.62 -3.58 -43.89
C ARG A 272 -1.70 -2.05 -43.91
N VAL A 273 -1.49 -1.46 -45.07
CA VAL A 273 -1.58 -0.01 -45.28
C VAL A 273 -2.46 0.23 -46.50
N ALA A 274 -3.57 0.94 -46.35
CA ALA A 274 -4.50 1.24 -47.43
C ALA A 274 -4.15 2.55 -48.16
N ASP A 275 -4.62 2.68 -49.40
CA ASP A 275 -4.65 3.94 -50.17
C ASP A 275 -3.31 4.70 -50.20
N LEU A 276 -2.21 3.98 -50.54
CA LEU A 276 -0.93 4.63 -50.75
C LEU A 276 -1.03 5.58 -51.95
N SER A 277 -0.65 6.84 -51.77
CA SER A 277 -0.55 7.80 -52.85
C SER A 277 0.55 8.83 -52.62
N GLY A 278 1.13 9.36 -53.70
CA GLY A 278 2.10 10.43 -53.61
C GLY A 278 3.05 10.50 -54.80
N ALA A 279 4.13 11.24 -54.64
CA ALA A 279 5.11 11.49 -55.70
C ALA A 279 6.50 10.99 -55.28
N ILE A 280 7.22 10.41 -56.24
CA ILE A 280 8.61 9.99 -56.11
C ILE A 280 9.41 10.64 -57.23
N GLY A 281 10.29 11.58 -56.88
CA GLY A 281 11.31 12.12 -57.78
C GLY A 281 12.56 11.25 -57.72
N PHE A 282 13.17 10.95 -58.87
CA PHE A 282 14.35 10.09 -58.95
C PHE A 282 15.37 10.63 -59.95
N THR A 283 16.65 10.43 -59.66
CA THR A 283 17.78 10.67 -60.57
C THR A 283 18.88 9.67 -60.24
N GLY A 284 19.47 9.02 -61.25
CA GLY A 284 20.43 7.96 -61.01
C GLY A 284 21.21 7.52 -62.23
N VAL A 285 22.13 6.61 -61.95
CA VAL A 285 23.01 5.89 -62.88
C VAL A 285 23.05 4.42 -62.47
N ALA A 286 23.70 3.57 -63.29
CA ALA A 286 23.79 2.13 -63.04
C ALA A 286 24.20 1.74 -61.60
N THR A 287 25.02 2.55 -60.92
CA THR A 287 25.50 2.29 -59.55
C THR A 287 24.56 2.76 -58.44
N GLY A 288 23.57 3.62 -58.72
CA GLY A 288 22.67 4.15 -57.69
C GLY A 288 21.68 5.20 -58.17
N THR A 289 20.59 5.36 -57.43
CA THR A 289 19.50 6.32 -57.61
C THR A 289 19.26 7.09 -56.33
N ARG A 290 19.15 8.41 -56.44
CA ARG A 290 18.77 9.31 -55.35
C ARG A 290 17.54 10.12 -55.75
N GLY A 291 16.85 10.66 -54.77
CA GLY A 291 15.58 11.30 -55.06
C GLY A 291 14.89 11.93 -53.87
N THR A 292 13.65 12.31 -54.10
CA THR A 292 12.72 12.81 -53.10
C THR A 292 11.47 11.96 -53.14
N LEU A 293 10.84 11.74 -52.00
CA LEU A 293 9.55 11.08 -51.91
C LEU A 293 8.65 11.92 -51.02
N ASP A 294 7.36 11.97 -51.36
CA ASP A 294 6.29 12.50 -50.52
C ASP A 294 5.09 11.59 -50.72
N LEU A 295 4.90 10.68 -49.77
CA LEU A 295 3.90 9.62 -49.81
C LEU A 295 3.01 9.71 -48.58
N ALA A 296 1.72 9.51 -48.79
CA ALA A 296 0.70 9.40 -47.76
C ALA A 296 -0.10 8.11 -47.95
N SER A 297 -0.70 7.63 -46.87
CA SER A 297 -1.62 6.50 -46.89
C SER A 297 -2.95 6.83 -46.20
N GLY A 298 -3.95 6.00 -46.49
CA GLY A 298 -5.16 5.86 -45.67
C GLY A 298 -4.90 4.98 -44.44
N MET A 299 -5.94 4.25 -44.01
CA MET A 299 -5.88 3.44 -42.79
C MET A 299 -4.73 2.45 -42.80
N PHE A 300 -4.10 2.27 -41.65
CA PHE A 300 -3.02 1.32 -41.47
C PHE A 300 -3.26 0.44 -40.23
N ASP A 301 -2.73 -0.76 -40.28
CA ASP A 301 -2.77 -1.77 -39.23
C ASP A 301 -1.37 -2.40 -39.18
N LEU A 302 -0.64 -2.18 -38.09
CA LEU A 302 0.70 -2.69 -37.80
C LEU A 302 0.63 -3.43 -36.46
N PRO A 303 1.60 -4.32 -36.12
CA PRO A 303 1.47 -5.25 -34.99
C PRO A 303 1.15 -4.64 -33.62
N GLN A 304 1.47 -3.37 -33.39
CA GLN A 304 1.27 -2.64 -32.12
C GLN A 304 0.61 -1.27 -32.34
N LEU A 305 0.19 -0.97 -33.57
CA LEU A 305 -0.23 0.38 -33.95
C LEU A 305 -1.16 0.33 -35.18
N ASP A 306 -2.38 0.81 -35.02
CA ASP A 306 -3.31 1.05 -36.13
C ASP A 306 -3.66 2.55 -36.21
N GLY A 307 -4.27 3.00 -37.32
CA GLY A 307 -4.68 4.40 -37.42
C GLY A 307 -5.21 4.83 -38.78
N ALA A 308 -5.40 6.14 -38.94
CA ALA A 308 -6.09 6.73 -40.10
C ALA A 308 -5.18 7.15 -41.26
N GLY A 309 -3.87 7.24 -41.05
CA GLY A 309 -2.93 7.62 -42.11
C GLY A 309 -1.47 7.61 -41.69
N LEU A 310 -0.61 7.17 -42.60
CA LEU A 310 0.84 7.33 -42.51
C LEU A 310 1.29 8.37 -43.53
N SER A 311 2.42 9.02 -43.25
CA SER A 311 3.09 9.93 -44.17
C SER A 311 4.60 9.77 -44.06
N ILE A 312 5.27 9.83 -45.21
CA ILE A 312 6.72 9.83 -45.32
C ILE A 312 7.12 10.83 -46.40
N ALA A 313 7.92 11.82 -46.03
CA ALA A 313 8.35 12.86 -46.94
C ALA A 313 9.83 13.18 -46.71
N GLY A 314 10.67 13.13 -47.74
CA GLY A 314 12.10 13.34 -47.56
C GLY A 314 12.94 13.05 -48.80
N ARG A 315 14.25 12.99 -48.58
CA ARG A 315 15.25 12.59 -49.56
C ARG A 315 15.65 11.14 -49.32
N TYR A 316 15.90 10.41 -50.39
CA TYR A 316 16.35 9.02 -50.33
C TYR A 316 17.53 8.78 -51.29
N GLU A 317 18.33 7.77 -50.97
CA GLU A 317 19.42 7.27 -51.80
C GLU A 317 19.42 5.72 -51.74
N VAL A 318 19.50 5.07 -52.91
CA VAL A 318 19.46 3.62 -53.09
C VAL A 318 20.50 3.21 -54.13
N GLY A 319 21.33 2.20 -53.83
CA GLY A 319 22.49 1.84 -54.65
C GLY A 319 23.70 2.73 -54.30
N GLY A 320 24.74 2.11 -53.74
CA GLY A 320 25.73 2.79 -52.88
C GLY A 320 25.44 2.48 -51.40
N VAL A 321 25.59 3.47 -50.51
CA VAL A 321 25.17 3.37 -49.10
C VAL A 321 23.75 3.93 -48.98
N PRO A 322 22.71 3.11 -48.75
CA PRO A 322 21.34 3.60 -48.64
C PRO A 322 21.21 4.73 -47.62
N ALA A 323 20.36 5.71 -47.88
CA ALA A 323 20.11 6.78 -46.92
C ALA A 323 18.69 7.31 -47.06
N PHE A 324 18.13 7.77 -45.94
CA PHE A 324 16.87 8.50 -45.89
C PHE A 324 17.02 9.69 -44.94
N GLU A 325 16.49 10.85 -45.31
CA GLU A 325 16.40 12.02 -44.43
C GLU A 325 15.08 12.75 -44.70
N GLY A 326 14.24 12.87 -43.69
CA GLY A 326 12.89 13.39 -43.88
C GLY A 326 12.01 13.38 -42.65
N ARG A 327 10.70 13.51 -42.89
CA ARG A 327 9.64 13.48 -41.90
C ARG A 327 8.83 12.20 -42.03
N LEU A 328 8.52 11.61 -40.89
CA LEU A 328 7.55 10.55 -40.74
C LEU A 328 6.36 11.10 -39.95
N GLY A 329 5.16 10.68 -40.30
CA GLY A 329 3.96 11.04 -39.55
C GLY A 329 2.94 9.92 -39.52
N ALA A 330 2.20 9.84 -38.41
CA ALA A 330 1.04 8.98 -38.25
C ALA A 330 -0.12 9.84 -37.71
N ARG A 331 -1.32 9.64 -38.25
CA ARG A 331 -2.51 10.43 -37.90
C ARG A 331 -3.61 9.52 -37.37
N GLY A 332 -4.25 9.94 -36.27
CA GLY A 332 -5.31 9.18 -35.62
C GLY A 332 -4.86 7.77 -35.25
N ALA A 333 -3.60 7.63 -34.85
CA ALA A 333 -2.99 6.37 -34.47
C ALA A 333 -3.49 5.91 -33.09
N ARG A 334 -3.53 4.61 -32.89
CA ARG A 334 -4.00 3.93 -31.68
C ARG A 334 -3.03 2.80 -31.35
N LEU A 335 -2.66 2.65 -30.08
CA LEU A 335 -1.95 1.46 -29.61
C LEU A 335 -2.95 0.32 -29.41
N ASP A 336 -2.48 -0.93 -29.55
CA ASP A 336 -3.34 -2.09 -29.33
C ASP A 336 -3.90 -2.17 -27.89
N ASP A 337 -5.04 -2.86 -27.74
CA ASP A 337 -5.77 -2.96 -26.47
C ASP A 337 -4.99 -3.67 -25.36
N VAL A 338 -4.01 -4.52 -25.69
CA VAL A 338 -3.18 -5.21 -24.70
C VAL A 338 -2.20 -4.23 -24.08
N LEU A 339 -1.57 -3.38 -24.90
CA LEU A 339 -0.70 -2.30 -24.42
C LEU A 339 -1.47 -1.27 -23.60
N ILE A 340 -2.66 -0.84 -24.05
CA ILE A 340 -3.49 0.13 -23.30
C ILE A 340 -3.87 -0.43 -21.93
N ARG A 341 -4.38 -1.67 -21.87
CA ARG A 341 -4.74 -2.31 -20.58
C ARG A 341 -3.54 -2.48 -19.66
N ARG A 342 -2.34 -2.75 -20.21
CA ARG A 342 -1.10 -2.83 -19.41
C ARG A 342 -0.73 -1.48 -18.80
N ILE A 343 -0.90 -0.38 -19.53
CA ILE A 343 -0.68 0.98 -19.02
C ILE A 343 -1.66 1.25 -17.86
N GLU A 344 -2.95 1.00 -18.07
CA GLU A 344 -3.99 1.27 -17.06
C GLU A 344 -3.83 0.41 -15.79
N ALA A 345 -3.52 -0.88 -15.96
CA ALA A 345 -3.32 -1.83 -14.86
C ALA A 345 -2.13 -1.48 -13.95
N THR A 346 -1.19 -0.64 -14.41
CA THR A 346 -0.06 -0.18 -13.56
C THR A 346 -0.55 0.70 -12.41
N GLY A 347 -1.73 1.34 -12.55
CA GLY A 347 -2.26 2.27 -11.55
C GLY A 347 -2.83 1.61 -10.28
N SER A 348 -3.20 0.33 -10.31
CA SER A 348 -3.77 -0.39 -9.15
C SER A 348 -2.71 -0.96 -8.21
N ALA A 349 -1.43 -0.97 -8.61
CA ALA A 349 -0.33 -1.46 -7.78
C ALA A 349 -0.08 -0.62 -6.51
N ALA A 350 -0.71 0.55 -6.39
CA ALA A 350 -0.52 1.50 -5.29
C ALA A 350 -1.73 1.58 -4.35
N ASP A 351 -2.72 0.70 -4.46
CA ASP A 351 -3.93 0.74 -3.65
C ASP A 351 -3.62 0.77 -2.13
N GLY A 352 -4.28 1.67 -1.41
CA GLY A 352 -4.03 1.93 0.02
C GLY A 352 -2.87 2.90 0.33
N LEU A 353 -2.08 3.31 -0.66
CA LEU A 353 -1.04 4.33 -0.51
C LEU A 353 -1.55 5.74 -0.86
N PRO A 354 -0.96 6.82 -0.31
CA PRO A 354 -1.41 8.18 -0.63
C PRO A 354 -1.18 8.63 -2.07
N VAL A 355 -0.34 7.91 -2.82
CA VAL A 355 -0.07 8.17 -4.24
C VAL A 355 -1.08 7.50 -5.18
N ALA A 356 -1.96 6.61 -4.68
CA ALA A 356 -2.87 5.82 -5.51
C ALA A 356 -3.76 6.69 -6.43
N PRO A 357 -4.44 7.75 -5.94
CA PRO A 357 -5.30 8.56 -6.80
C PRO A 357 -4.54 9.24 -7.94
N LEU A 358 -3.29 9.63 -7.68
CA LEU A 358 -2.41 10.26 -8.67
C LEU A 358 -2.00 9.25 -9.75
N LEU A 359 -1.53 8.07 -9.35
CA LEU A 359 -1.13 7.03 -10.31
C LEU A 359 -2.31 6.57 -11.16
N GLN A 360 -3.47 6.33 -10.56
CA GLN A 360 -4.68 5.96 -11.30
C GLN A 360 -5.11 7.06 -12.28
N ALA A 361 -5.06 8.34 -11.88
CA ALA A 361 -5.36 9.44 -12.79
C ALA A 361 -4.36 9.52 -13.95
N ALA A 362 -3.06 9.37 -13.67
CA ALA A 362 -2.01 9.44 -14.68
C ALA A 362 -2.06 8.25 -15.67
N THR A 363 -2.29 7.02 -15.19
CA THR A 363 -2.37 5.84 -16.06
C THR A 363 -3.64 5.82 -16.90
N ARG A 364 -4.78 6.26 -16.37
CA ARG A 364 -6.00 6.47 -17.16
C ARG A 364 -5.80 7.54 -18.24
N ALA A 365 -5.18 8.68 -17.89
CA ALA A 365 -4.85 9.72 -18.86
C ALA A 365 -3.89 9.23 -19.96
N ALA A 366 -2.92 8.39 -19.61
CA ALA A 366 -2.00 7.77 -20.56
C ALA A 366 -2.71 6.74 -21.46
N GLY A 367 -3.60 5.91 -20.91
CA GLY A 367 -4.43 4.97 -21.67
C GLY A 367 -5.33 5.69 -22.67
N GLN A 368 -6.00 6.76 -22.23
CA GLN A 368 -6.80 7.63 -23.11
C GLN A 368 -5.96 8.32 -24.20
N ALA A 369 -4.73 8.74 -23.87
CA ALA A 369 -3.83 9.34 -24.85
C ALA A 369 -3.40 8.32 -25.93
N ALA A 370 -3.25 7.05 -25.55
CA ALA A 370 -2.91 5.96 -26.46
C ALA A 370 -4.07 5.49 -27.34
N CYS A 371 -5.33 5.84 -27.01
CA CYS A 371 -6.50 5.47 -27.79
C CYS A 371 -6.61 6.19 -29.14
N ARG A 372 -6.09 7.42 -29.25
CA ARG A 372 -6.04 8.21 -30.49
C ARG A 372 -5.03 9.34 -30.38
N PHE A 373 -3.99 9.32 -31.21
CA PHE A 373 -2.94 10.33 -31.25
C PHE A 373 -2.36 10.56 -32.65
N ASP A 374 -1.79 11.73 -32.83
CA ASP A 374 -0.98 12.09 -33.98
C ASP A 374 0.50 12.08 -33.56
N LEU A 375 1.34 11.53 -34.44
CA LEU A 375 2.79 11.45 -34.27
C LEU A 375 3.46 12.14 -35.46
N SER A 376 4.47 12.95 -35.19
CA SER A 376 5.38 13.48 -36.22
C SER A 376 6.82 13.37 -35.75
N ALA A 377 7.71 12.92 -36.63
CA ALA A 377 9.12 12.73 -36.33
C ALA A 377 10.00 13.20 -37.50
N GLU A 378 11.07 13.92 -37.20
CA GLU A 378 12.15 14.23 -38.14
C GLU A 378 13.27 13.21 -37.95
N VAL A 379 13.58 12.47 -39.01
CA VAL A 379 14.50 11.34 -38.95
C VAL A 379 15.54 11.39 -40.06
N ALA A 380 16.74 10.88 -39.77
CA ALA A 380 17.69 10.50 -40.80
C ALA A 380 18.24 9.09 -40.52
N ALA A 381 18.33 8.26 -41.55
CA ALA A 381 18.73 6.87 -41.46
C ALA A 381 19.75 6.52 -42.55
N ARG A 382 20.71 5.67 -42.21
CA ARG A 382 21.71 5.02 -43.08
C ARG A 382 21.89 3.57 -42.58
N PRO A 383 22.52 2.66 -43.34
CA PRO A 383 22.92 1.38 -42.83
C PRO A 383 23.62 1.52 -41.49
N LEU A 384 23.15 0.76 -40.51
CA LEU A 384 23.73 0.72 -39.15
C LEU A 384 23.65 2.04 -38.36
N ALA A 385 22.95 3.08 -38.84
CA ALA A 385 22.82 4.34 -38.10
C ALA A 385 21.49 5.04 -38.34
N ALA A 386 20.88 5.59 -37.30
CA ALA A 386 19.67 6.39 -37.39
C ALA A 386 19.71 7.56 -36.41
N ARG A 387 19.01 8.65 -36.69
CA ARG A 387 18.78 9.74 -35.75
C ARG A 387 17.34 10.24 -35.82
N ILE A 388 16.83 10.68 -34.68
CA ILE A 388 15.56 11.39 -34.53
C ILE A 388 15.89 12.78 -33.98
N ASP A 389 15.65 13.83 -34.76
CA ASP A 389 15.99 15.20 -34.39
C ASP A 389 14.88 15.89 -33.60
N ARG A 390 13.64 15.61 -33.98
CA ARG A 390 12.43 16.13 -33.35
C ARG A 390 11.36 15.06 -33.36
N LEU A 391 10.59 15.01 -32.28
CA LEU A 391 9.40 14.17 -32.17
C LEU A 391 8.30 15.00 -31.52
N ALA A 392 7.09 14.92 -32.05
CA ALA A 392 5.90 15.48 -31.42
C ALA A 392 4.77 14.44 -31.45
N PHE A 393 4.22 14.20 -30.26
CA PHE A 393 3.07 13.37 -29.99
C PHE A 393 1.95 14.27 -29.47
N VAL A 394 0.76 14.16 -30.06
CA VAL A 394 -0.43 14.91 -29.66
C VAL A 394 -1.63 13.96 -29.64
N ALA A 395 -2.19 13.72 -28.46
CA ALA A 395 -3.35 12.87 -28.30
C ALA A 395 -4.67 13.65 -28.32
N ALA A 396 -5.76 12.96 -28.66
CA ALA A 396 -7.10 13.53 -28.72
C ALA A 396 -7.61 14.06 -27.37
N ASN A 397 -7.13 13.50 -26.24
CA ASN A 397 -7.44 14.01 -24.91
C ASN A 397 -6.65 15.27 -24.53
N GLY A 398 -5.79 15.79 -25.42
CA GLY A 398 -4.95 16.97 -25.19
C GLY A 398 -3.59 16.66 -24.54
N ALA A 399 -3.26 15.39 -24.31
CA ALA A 399 -1.92 15.00 -23.89
C ALA A 399 -0.92 15.27 -25.02
N ARG A 400 0.24 15.82 -24.67
CA ARG A 400 1.31 16.16 -25.60
C ARG A 400 2.66 15.70 -25.06
N ALA A 401 3.53 15.25 -25.95
CA ALA A 401 4.93 14.99 -25.65
C ALA A 401 5.79 15.47 -26.82
N THR A 402 6.90 16.15 -26.54
CA THR A 402 7.81 16.64 -27.58
C THR A 402 9.26 16.42 -27.20
N LEU A 403 10.07 15.96 -28.15
CA LEU A 403 11.53 15.96 -28.08
C LEU A 403 12.08 17.16 -28.86
N ARG A 404 12.86 18.01 -28.19
CA ARG A 404 13.53 19.20 -28.74
C ARG A 404 14.99 19.26 -28.28
N ASP A 405 15.76 20.20 -28.80
CA ASP A 405 17.10 20.56 -28.31
C ASP A 405 18.18 19.45 -28.34
N GLY A 406 18.04 18.47 -29.23
CA GLY A 406 19.09 17.49 -29.51
C GLY A 406 18.55 16.18 -30.10
N PRO A 407 19.35 15.46 -30.91
CA PRO A 407 18.89 14.23 -31.52
C PRO A 407 19.06 13.01 -30.61
N VAL A 408 18.14 12.06 -30.73
CA VAL A 408 18.41 10.65 -30.42
C VAL A 408 19.22 10.09 -31.58
N ARG A 409 20.43 9.58 -31.36
CA ARG A 409 21.22 8.90 -32.40
C ARG A 409 21.41 7.45 -32.01
N TRP A 410 21.23 6.54 -32.95
CA TRP A 410 21.49 5.13 -32.80
C TRP A 410 22.55 4.71 -33.80
N VAL A 411 23.53 3.95 -33.35
CA VAL A 411 24.58 3.37 -34.20
C VAL A 411 24.74 1.89 -33.81
N SER A 412 24.65 0.99 -34.79
CA SER A 412 24.80 -0.45 -34.57
C SER A 412 26.17 -0.77 -33.95
N GLY A 413 26.18 -1.62 -32.94
CA GLY A 413 27.40 -1.96 -32.16
C GLY A 413 27.88 -0.88 -31.18
N GLN A 414 27.42 0.38 -31.30
CA GLN A 414 27.74 1.47 -30.37
C GLN A 414 26.55 1.89 -29.48
N GLY A 415 25.33 1.46 -29.80
CA GLY A 415 24.13 1.74 -29.01
C GLY A 415 23.50 3.10 -29.35
N ALA A 416 22.64 3.60 -28.45
CA ALA A 416 21.94 4.87 -28.63
C ALA A 416 22.54 5.99 -27.76
N THR A 417 22.73 7.17 -28.35
CA THR A 417 22.99 8.41 -27.64
C THR A 417 21.74 9.28 -27.62
N LEU A 418 21.43 9.82 -26.44
CA LEU A 418 20.22 10.60 -26.21
C LEU A 418 20.63 11.95 -25.62
N ASN A 419 20.50 12.98 -26.44
CA ASN A 419 20.74 14.36 -26.04
C ASN A 419 19.48 15.16 -26.41
N GLY A 420 18.94 15.94 -25.48
CA GLY A 420 17.78 16.78 -25.76
C GLY A 420 16.87 16.99 -24.55
N THR A 421 15.79 17.73 -24.79
CA THR A 421 14.74 18.04 -23.82
C THR A 421 13.46 17.33 -24.25
N LEU A 422 12.99 16.38 -23.44
CA LEU A 422 11.66 15.77 -23.55
C LEU A 422 10.70 16.54 -22.66
N ALA A 423 9.70 17.20 -23.24
CA ALA A 423 8.63 17.87 -22.52
C ALA A 423 7.31 17.11 -22.70
N MET A 424 6.56 16.89 -21.63
CA MET A 424 5.26 16.22 -21.65
C MET A 424 4.24 16.92 -20.75
N GLY A 425 2.95 16.72 -21.01
CA GLY A 425 1.85 17.20 -20.16
C GLY A 425 0.52 17.28 -20.92
N GLY A 426 -0.51 17.83 -20.29
CA GLY A 426 -1.85 17.95 -20.89
C GLY A 426 -2.65 16.64 -20.83
N GLY A 427 -3.96 16.71 -21.12
CA GLY A 427 -4.86 15.54 -21.10
C GLY A 427 -4.93 14.78 -19.79
N GLY A 428 -4.64 15.44 -18.66
CA GLY A 428 -4.59 14.84 -17.33
C GLY A 428 -3.23 14.24 -16.95
N LEU A 429 -2.22 14.24 -17.84
CA LEU A 429 -0.86 13.81 -17.49
C LEU A 429 -0.10 14.86 -16.67
N PRO A 430 0.82 14.45 -15.79
CA PRO A 430 1.72 15.37 -15.10
C PRO A 430 2.57 16.13 -16.13
N ALA A 431 2.66 17.46 -15.96
CA ALA A 431 3.52 18.28 -16.78
C ALA A 431 4.98 18.10 -16.33
N ALA A 432 5.85 17.69 -17.24
CA ALA A 432 7.25 17.40 -16.94
C ALA A 432 8.18 17.83 -18.08
N SER A 433 9.39 18.27 -17.72
CA SER A 433 10.47 18.58 -18.65
C SER A 433 11.73 17.83 -18.22
N ILE A 434 12.23 16.97 -19.10
CA ILE A 434 13.35 16.04 -18.84
C ILE A 434 14.48 16.42 -19.79
N ARG A 435 15.58 16.93 -19.24
CA ARG A 435 16.80 17.25 -20.00
C ARG A 435 17.79 16.11 -19.86
N LEU A 436 18.25 15.59 -21.00
CA LEU A 436 19.15 14.44 -21.09
C LEU A 436 20.45 14.85 -21.76
N ARG A 437 21.56 14.39 -21.19
CA ARG A 437 22.91 14.57 -21.72
C ARG A 437 23.67 13.25 -21.70
N HIS A 438 24.14 12.83 -22.86
CA HIS A 438 24.96 11.66 -23.07
C HIS A 438 26.20 12.08 -23.89
N ALA A 439 27.37 12.04 -23.25
CA ALA A 439 28.61 12.53 -23.83
C ALA A 439 29.12 11.70 -25.03
N GLY A 440 28.70 10.44 -25.14
CA GLY A 440 29.03 9.54 -26.24
C GLY A 440 28.80 8.08 -25.85
N PRO A 441 28.80 7.14 -26.81
CA PRO A 441 28.65 5.71 -26.54
C PRO A 441 29.52 5.20 -25.39
N GLY A 442 28.93 4.49 -24.42
CA GLY A 442 29.61 3.95 -23.24
C GLY A 442 29.83 4.94 -22.09
N ALA A 443 29.63 6.25 -22.30
CA ALA A 443 29.64 7.24 -21.23
C ALA A 443 28.34 7.19 -20.40
N PRO A 444 28.34 7.66 -19.14
CA PRO A 444 27.11 7.74 -18.37
C PRO A 444 26.14 8.78 -18.99
N VAL A 445 24.86 8.42 -19.05
CA VAL A 445 23.75 9.34 -19.31
C VAL A 445 23.46 10.10 -18.03
N THR A 446 23.38 11.42 -18.10
CA THR A 446 22.98 12.29 -16.99
C THR A 446 21.76 13.08 -17.38
N GLY A 447 20.85 13.32 -16.47
CA GLY A 447 19.69 14.15 -16.74
C GLY A 447 19.06 14.75 -15.51
N THR A 448 18.22 15.76 -15.77
CA THR A 448 17.40 16.43 -14.77
C THR A 448 15.97 16.47 -15.27
N ALA A 449 15.03 16.00 -14.47
CA ALA A 449 13.60 16.11 -14.73
C ALA A 449 12.96 17.08 -13.74
N VAL A 450 12.23 18.06 -14.26
CA VAL A 450 11.38 18.96 -13.47
C VAL A 450 9.94 18.56 -13.73
N VAL A 451 9.20 18.22 -12.68
CA VAL A 451 7.80 17.82 -12.74
C VAL A 451 7.00 18.84 -11.96
N GLU A 452 6.03 19.48 -12.61
CA GLU A 452 5.11 20.39 -11.95
C GLU A 452 4.27 19.62 -10.90
N PRO A 453 3.87 20.26 -9.78
CA PRO A 453 3.05 19.59 -8.78
C PRO A 453 1.79 18.98 -9.38
N TYR A 454 1.64 17.67 -9.22
CA TYR A 454 0.56 16.91 -9.83
C TYR A 454 -0.54 16.65 -8.81
N MET A 455 -1.81 16.84 -9.21
CA MET A 455 -2.97 16.70 -8.33
C MET A 455 -4.04 15.84 -8.98
N ALA A 456 -4.68 14.99 -8.18
CA ALA A 456 -5.82 14.18 -8.59
C ALA A 456 -6.78 14.06 -7.41
N GLY A 457 -7.98 14.64 -7.54
CA GLY A 457 -8.90 14.78 -6.43
C GLY A 457 -8.27 15.59 -5.30
N ASP A 458 -8.15 14.99 -4.12
CA ASP A 458 -7.55 15.59 -2.94
C ASP A 458 -6.08 15.14 -2.70
N ALA A 459 -5.52 14.33 -3.60
CA ALA A 459 -4.11 13.95 -3.57
C ALA A 459 -3.25 14.95 -4.35
N ARG A 460 -2.03 15.19 -3.86
CA ARG A 460 -1.02 16.07 -4.48
C ARG A 460 0.38 15.50 -4.28
N LEU A 461 1.17 15.45 -5.34
CA LEU A 461 2.60 15.11 -5.32
C LEU A 461 3.41 16.27 -5.91
N ALA A 462 4.33 16.78 -5.12
CA ALA A 462 5.36 17.71 -5.58
C ALA A 462 6.74 17.04 -5.47
N LEU A 463 7.57 17.22 -6.49
CA LEU A 463 8.93 16.68 -6.54
C LEU A 463 9.91 17.83 -6.68
N ALA A 464 10.99 17.81 -5.91
CA ALA A 464 12.18 18.59 -6.23
C ALA A 464 12.76 18.11 -7.58
N PRO A 465 13.57 18.93 -8.28
CA PRO A 465 14.22 18.50 -9.52
C PRO A 465 14.86 17.12 -9.35
N ILE A 466 14.45 16.18 -10.20
CA ILE A 466 14.89 14.78 -10.15
C ILE A 466 16.19 14.71 -10.93
N HIS A 467 17.27 14.36 -10.26
CA HIS A 467 18.55 14.12 -10.89
C HIS A 467 18.71 12.64 -11.13
N PHE A 468 19.13 12.23 -12.32
CA PHE A 468 19.43 10.84 -12.58
C PHE A 468 20.70 10.67 -13.40
N ARG A 469 21.39 9.57 -13.12
CA ARG A 469 22.62 9.19 -13.78
C ARG A 469 22.61 7.69 -14.07
N THR A 470 22.63 7.33 -15.34
CA THR A 470 22.70 5.95 -15.82
C THR A 470 24.11 5.68 -16.33
N ALA A 471 24.84 4.78 -15.68
CA ALA A 471 26.15 4.32 -16.13
C ALA A 471 26.03 3.50 -17.41
N GLY A 472 27.16 3.31 -18.13
CA GLY A 472 27.21 2.49 -19.34
C GLY A 472 26.77 1.03 -19.14
N SER A 473 26.81 0.52 -17.90
CA SER A 473 26.28 -0.80 -17.53
C SER A 473 24.75 -0.87 -17.41
N GLY A 474 24.04 0.26 -17.54
CA GLY A 474 22.61 0.37 -17.28
C GLY A 474 22.25 0.73 -15.83
N ALA A 475 23.23 0.68 -14.91
CA ALA A 475 23.01 1.05 -13.52
C ALA A 475 22.61 2.53 -13.39
N THR A 476 21.42 2.81 -12.85
CA THR A 476 20.82 4.13 -12.74
C THR A 476 20.70 4.57 -11.29
N GLN A 477 21.21 5.76 -10.97
CA GLN A 477 20.94 6.45 -9.71
C GLN A 477 19.92 7.56 -9.95
N ILE A 478 18.97 7.73 -9.03
CA ILE A 478 17.94 8.77 -9.04
C ILE A 478 17.95 9.46 -7.67
N ASP A 479 18.02 10.79 -7.65
CA ASP A 479 17.96 11.62 -6.46
C ASP A 479 16.86 12.67 -6.60
N THR A 480 15.97 12.75 -5.61
CA THR A 480 14.92 13.78 -5.53
C THR A 480 14.39 13.91 -4.10
N ARG A 481 13.50 14.87 -3.87
CA ARG A 481 12.70 15.00 -2.65
C ARG A 481 11.24 15.03 -3.04
N ALA A 482 10.44 14.16 -2.44
CA ALA A 482 8.99 14.15 -2.63
C ALA A 482 8.28 14.83 -1.46
N GLU A 483 7.22 15.57 -1.77
CA GLU A 483 6.21 16.04 -0.83
C GLU A 483 4.84 15.54 -1.30
N LEU A 484 4.18 14.74 -0.46
CA LEU A 484 2.95 14.02 -0.78
C LEU A 484 1.83 14.41 0.19
N THR A 485 0.67 14.72 -0.35
CA THR A 485 -0.59 14.83 0.39
C THR A 485 -1.59 13.88 -0.24
N GLY A 486 -2.34 13.13 0.56
CA GLY A 486 -3.30 12.17 0.03
C GLY A 486 -3.88 11.24 1.08
N PRO A 487 -4.83 10.38 0.69
CA PRO A 487 -5.49 9.42 1.58
C PRO A 487 -4.51 8.39 2.14
N LEU A 488 -4.71 7.93 3.37
CA LEU A 488 -3.92 6.84 3.98
C LEU A 488 -4.85 5.94 4.78
N GLY A 489 -5.25 4.79 4.21
CA GLY A 489 -6.28 3.94 4.81
C GLY A 489 -7.64 4.67 4.88
N ASP A 490 -8.24 4.72 6.07
CA ASP A 490 -9.42 5.54 6.39
C ASP A 490 -9.07 7.02 6.73
N GLY A 491 -7.77 7.32 6.68
CA GLY A 491 -7.17 8.57 7.09
C GLY A 491 -6.60 9.40 5.93
N ARG A 492 -5.69 10.32 6.29
CA ARG A 492 -5.01 11.22 5.35
C ARG A 492 -3.68 11.68 5.93
N VAL A 493 -2.69 11.87 5.06
CA VAL A 493 -1.44 12.56 5.39
C VAL A 493 -1.33 13.87 4.62
N GLU A 494 -0.88 14.92 5.29
CA GLU A 494 -0.63 16.25 4.71
C GLU A 494 0.88 16.54 4.71
N ARG A 495 1.38 16.93 3.53
CA ARG A 495 2.77 17.32 3.28
C ARG A 495 3.81 16.31 3.82
N LEU A 496 3.60 15.02 3.58
CA LEU A 496 4.59 13.98 3.83
C LEU A 496 5.83 14.23 2.95
N ALA A 497 6.91 14.69 3.55
CA ALA A 497 8.15 15.04 2.87
C ALA A 497 9.27 14.04 3.21
N LEU A 498 9.90 13.49 2.16
CA LEU A 498 11.04 12.58 2.28
C LEU A 498 11.97 12.68 1.05
N PRO A 499 13.30 12.58 1.23
CA PRO A 499 14.21 12.40 0.11
C PRO A 499 14.12 10.97 -0.43
N ILE A 500 14.46 10.82 -1.72
CA ILE A 500 14.46 9.57 -2.47
C ILE A 500 15.82 9.47 -3.18
N ASP A 501 16.69 8.58 -2.68
CA ASP A 501 17.88 8.08 -3.38
C ASP A 501 17.58 6.66 -3.85
N ALA A 502 17.30 6.49 -5.14
CA ALA A 502 17.01 5.20 -5.73
C ALA A 502 18.18 4.72 -6.62
N ARG A 503 18.54 3.45 -6.51
CA ARG A 503 19.55 2.79 -7.33
C ARG A 503 18.95 1.57 -8.01
N TRP A 504 18.94 1.58 -9.33
CA TRP A 504 18.52 0.48 -10.19
C TRP A 504 19.75 -0.09 -10.88
N ASP A 505 19.91 -1.41 -10.96
CA ASP A 505 21.11 -2.00 -11.59
C ASP A 505 21.00 -2.21 -13.11
N GLY A 506 19.93 -1.70 -13.73
CA GLY A 506 19.64 -1.90 -15.15
C GLY A 506 18.92 -3.22 -15.45
N GLY A 507 18.68 -4.06 -14.44
CA GLY A 507 17.97 -5.33 -14.56
C GLY A 507 16.77 -5.42 -13.61
N GLY A 508 16.73 -6.46 -12.79
CA GLY A 508 15.60 -6.75 -11.90
C GLY A 508 15.70 -6.16 -10.50
N ARG A 509 16.75 -5.40 -10.16
CA ARG A 509 17.02 -4.96 -8.79
C ARG A 509 17.00 -3.43 -8.63
N LEU A 510 16.10 -2.97 -7.77
CA LEU A 510 15.93 -1.58 -7.35
C LEU A 510 16.11 -1.49 -5.83
N THR A 511 16.92 -0.56 -5.35
CA THR A 511 16.99 -0.17 -3.94
C THR A 511 16.63 1.30 -3.80
N VAL A 512 15.84 1.64 -2.79
CA VAL A 512 15.47 3.04 -2.49
C VAL A 512 15.81 3.32 -1.04
N ASN A 513 16.55 4.40 -0.82
CA ASN A 513 17.05 4.89 0.46
C ASN A 513 17.81 3.78 1.22
N ALA A 514 19.06 3.56 0.83
CA ALA A 514 19.97 2.62 1.52
C ALA A 514 20.53 3.16 2.85
N ASN A 515 20.25 4.42 3.18
CA ASN A 515 20.70 5.10 4.39
C ASN A 515 19.50 5.66 5.17
N CYS A 516 19.74 6.14 6.39
CA CYS A 516 18.70 6.83 7.15
C CYS A 516 18.32 8.16 6.49
N VAL A 517 17.02 8.40 6.31
CA VAL A 517 16.48 9.62 5.70
C VAL A 517 15.57 10.40 6.66
N PRO A 518 15.60 11.73 6.65
CA PRO A 518 14.63 12.54 7.38
C PRO A 518 13.26 12.42 6.73
N VAL A 519 12.23 12.25 7.55
CA VAL A 519 10.82 12.26 7.16
C VAL A 519 10.08 13.28 8.00
N ALA A 520 9.19 14.02 7.36
CA ALA A 520 8.34 14.99 8.01
C ALA A 520 6.91 14.91 7.46
N PHE A 521 5.93 15.26 8.26
CA PHE A 521 4.57 15.57 7.80
C PHE A 521 4.02 16.74 8.61
N ASP A 522 3.06 17.46 8.04
CA ASP A 522 2.40 18.57 8.73
C ASP A 522 1.21 18.10 9.56
N ARG A 523 0.51 17.09 9.06
CA ARG A 523 -0.64 16.49 9.74
C ARG A 523 -0.82 15.04 9.31
N LEU A 524 -1.19 14.18 10.25
CA LEU A 524 -1.56 12.80 9.98
C LEU A 524 -2.86 12.46 10.71
N ARG A 525 -3.91 12.17 9.94
CA ARG A 525 -5.20 11.74 10.47
C ARG A 525 -5.40 10.26 10.19
N VAL A 526 -5.75 9.46 11.20
CA VAL A 526 -6.13 8.05 11.07
C VAL A 526 -7.28 7.79 12.04
N SER A 527 -8.44 7.37 11.53
CA SER A 527 -9.67 7.24 12.33
C SER A 527 -9.94 8.49 13.21
N ALA A 528 -10.04 8.35 14.54
CA ALA A 528 -10.24 9.44 15.50
C ALA A 528 -8.93 10.14 15.95
N LEU A 529 -7.76 9.64 15.51
CA LEU A 529 -6.45 10.20 15.82
C LEU A 529 -6.07 11.26 14.80
N ASN A 530 -5.64 12.42 15.29
CA ASN A 530 -5.12 13.52 14.49
C ASN A 530 -3.79 13.99 15.10
N LEU A 531 -2.69 13.65 14.44
CA LEU A 531 -1.34 14.02 14.85
C LEU A 531 -0.91 15.33 14.22
N ASP A 532 -0.27 16.16 15.04
CA ASP A 532 0.35 17.42 14.65
C ASP A 532 1.65 17.17 13.87
N ALA A 533 2.25 18.24 13.37
CA ALA A 533 3.47 18.16 12.58
C ALA A 533 4.59 17.42 13.32
N ALA A 534 5.20 16.44 12.64
CA ALA A 534 6.27 15.62 13.21
C ALA A 534 7.46 15.50 12.25
N ARG A 535 8.65 15.35 12.82
CA ARG A 535 9.91 15.11 12.10
C ARG A 535 10.71 14.02 12.80
N PHE A 536 11.15 13.02 12.04
CA PHE A 536 11.97 11.91 12.55
C PHE A 536 12.82 11.32 11.43
N ARG A 537 13.69 10.34 11.74
CA ARG A 537 14.51 9.65 10.75
C ARG A 537 14.00 8.22 10.56
N LEU A 538 13.84 7.81 9.30
CA LEU A 538 13.61 6.42 8.91
C LEU A 538 14.95 5.82 8.50
N CYS A 539 15.36 4.73 9.15
CA CYS A 539 16.57 3.97 8.82
C CYS A 539 16.20 2.66 8.11
N GLN A 540 17.04 2.19 7.20
CA GLN A 540 16.81 0.89 6.56
C GLN A 540 17.00 -0.28 7.54
N GLN A 541 16.29 -1.39 7.33
CA GLN A 541 16.47 -2.64 8.08
C GLN A 541 17.17 -3.74 7.25
N ASP A 542 16.80 -3.89 5.96
CA ASP A 542 17.29 -4.97 5.09
C ASP A 542 18.03 -4.45 3.84
N GLY A 543 19.07 -3.65 4.08
CA GLY A 543 19.92 -2.99 3.07
C GLY A 543 19.32 -1.74 2.42
N ALA A 544 17.99 -1.58 2.43
CA ALA A 544 17.28 -0.42 1.91
C ALA A 544 15.88 -0.29 2.53
N ILE A 545 15.31 0.92 2.50
CA ILE A 545 13.91 1.15 2.87
C ILE A 545 12.98 0.34 1.97
N LEU A 546 13.15 0.45 0.65
CA LEU A 546 12.47 -0.39 -0.33
C LEU A 546 13.51 -1.12 -1.17
N ARG A 547 13.31 -2.42 -1.34
CA ARG A 547 14.11 -3.25 -2.25
C ARG A 547 13.17 -4.04 -3.14
N VAL A 548 13.36 -3.95 -4.44
CA VAL A 548 12.73 -4.85 -5.40
C VAL A 548 13.83 -5.69 -6.02
N ALA A 549 13.68 -7.01 -6.01
CA ALA A 549 14.62 -7.93 -6.65
C ALA A 549 13.86 -9.13 -7.20
N ASN A 550 14.04 -9.44 -8.49
CA ASN A 550 13.37 -10.55 -9.17
C ASN A 550 11.83 -10.52 -9.00
N GLY A 551 11.24 -9.33 -9.07
CA GLY A 551 9.79 -9.11 -8.89
C GLY A 551 9.29 -9.23 -7.45
N ARG A 552 10.15 -9.49 -6.46
CA ARG A 552 9.78 -9.53 -5.04
C ARG A 552 10.09 -8.20 -4.36
N ILE A 553 9.18 -7.75 -3.52
CA ILE A 553 9.33 -6.58 -2.67
C ILE A 553 9.91 -7.01 -1.31
N GLY A 554 10.90 -6.29 -0.83
CA GLY A 554 11.50 -6.42 0.48
C GLY A 554 12.03 -5.07 0.97
N GLY A 555 12.88 -5.09 1.98
CA GLY A 555 13.27 -3.88 2.69
C GLY A 555 12.39 -3.66 3.92
N GLY A 556 12.70 -2.58 4.63
CA GLY A 556 11.98 -2.20 5.83
C GLY A 556 12.51 -0.90 6.41
N VAL A 557 11.72 -0.30 7.28
CA VAL A 557 12.06 0.93 7.98
C VAL A 557 12.19 0.66 9.47
N GLY A 558 13.21 1.21 10.08
CA GLY A 558 13.37 1.36 11.51
C GLY A 558 13.23 2.82 11.92
N ILE A 559 12.64 3.05 13.07
CA ILE A 559 12.61 4.34 13.74
C ILE A 559 13.30 4.21 15.10
N GLY A 560 14.03 5.26 15.49
CA GLY A 560 14.51 5.39 16.86
C GLY A 560 13.43 5.96 17.79
N ALA A 561 13.86 6.48 18.94
CA ALA A 561 12.97 7.12 19.89
C ALA A 561 12.19 8.26 19.21
N THR A 562 10.87 8.16 19.22
CA THR A 562 9.96 9.06 18.52
C THR A 562 8.85 9.51 19.46
N ARG A 563 8.52 10.81 19.43
CA ARG A 563 7.41 11.40 20.18
C ARG A 563 6.52 12.16 19.21
N LEU A 564 5.25 11.83 19.21
CA LEU A 564 4.19 12.40 18.40
C LEU A 564 3.15 13.05 19.33
N GLN A 565 2.61 14.18 18.91
CA GLN A 565 1.58 14.92 19.65
C GLN A 565 0.37 15.11 18.75
N GLY A 566 -0.80 15.28 19.34
CA GLY A 566 -2.02 15.50 18.59
C GLY A 566 -3.26 15.41 19.46
N ARG A 567 -4.36 14.95 18.86
CA ARG A 567 -5.65 14.75 19.52
C ARG A 567 -6.24 13.39 19.14
N LEU A 568 -6.88 12.73 20.10
CA LEU A 568 -7.67 11.52 19.92
C LEU A 568 -9.11 11.82 20.37
N GLY A 569 -10.06 11.81 19.43
CA GLY A 569 -11.47 12.12 19.75
C GLY A 569 -11.70 13.55 20.29
N GLY A 570 -10.77 14.48 19.99
CA GLY A 570 -10.76 15.85 20.50
C GLY A 570 -9.85 16.06 21.71
N THR A 571 -9.50 15.00 22.44
CA THR A 571 -8.67 15.06 23.65
C THR A 571 -7.17 15.08 23.31
N PRO A 572 -6.35 15.97 23.92
CA PRO A 572 -4.91 15.99 23.71
C PRO A 572 -4.27 14.62 23.98
N VAL A 573 -3.42 14.17 23.06
CA VAL A 573 -2.69 12.90 23.19
C VAL A 573 -1.21 13.11 22.84
N THR A 574 -0.34 12.52 23.64
CA THR A 574 1.06 12.29 23.28
C THR A 574 1.27 10.80 23.11
N LEU A 575 1.82 10.40 21.96
CA LEU A 575 2.27 9.04 21.69
C LEU A 575 3.81 9.05 21.62
N ALA A 576 4.47 8.11 22.26
CA ALA A 576 5.90 7.92 22.14
C ALA A 576 6.24 6.45 21.96
N ALA A 577 7.37 6.16 21.32
CA ALA A 577 7.96 4.84 21.22
C ALA A 577 9.47 4.95 21.40
N ALA A 578 10.09 3.98 22.06
CA ALA A 578 11.56 3.91 22.20
C ALA A 578 12.23 3.52 20.88
N GLY A 579 11.53 2.74 20.05
CA GLY A 579 11.94 2.38 18.71
C GLY A 579 10.84 1.61 18.00
N GLY A 580 11.06 1.33 16.73
CA GLY A 580 10.14 0.53 15.96
C GLY A 580 10.76 0.04 14.65
N ARG A 581 10.20 -1.04 14.13
CA ARG A 581 10.58 -1.62 12.84
C ARG A 581 9.33 -1.99 12.06
N PHE A 582 9.38 -1.81 10.75
CA PHE A 582 8.33 -2.17 9.81
C PHE A 582 8.99 -2.90 8.63
N ALA A 583 8.59 -4.14 8.38
CA ALA A 583 9.09 -4.97 7.28
C ALA A 583 8.08 -4.97 6.11
N LEU A 584 8.54 -4.65 4.90
CA LEU A 584 7.68 -4.55 3.71
C LEU A 584 7.22 -5.92 3.19
N ALA A 585 8.07 -6.95 3.25
CA ALA A 585 7.80 -8.28 2.67
C ALA A 585 6.60 -9.03 3.30
N GLY A 586 6.08 -8.55 4.43
CA GLY A 586 4.87 -9.07 5.07
C GLY A 586 4.01 -8.01 5.74
N MET A 587 4.28 -6.72 5.45
CA MET A 587 3.57 -5.57 6.01
C MET A 587 3.42 -5.64 7.54
N ALA A 588 4.48 -6.04 8.23
CA ALA A 588 4.48 -6.31 9.67
C ALA A 588 5.36 -5.32 10.43
N PHE A 589 4.96 -4.95 11.63
CA PHE A 589 5.69 -4.03 12.49
C PHE A 589 5.81 -4.49 13.93
N VAL A 590 6.83 -3.96 14.60
CA VAL A 590 7.04 -4.05 16.04
C VAL A 590 7.43 -2.66 16.53
N LEU A 591 6.78 -2.19 17.60
CA LEU A 591 7.12 -0.99 18.33
C LEU A 591 7.53 -1.38 19.75
N ASP A 592 8.58 -0.74 20.24
CA ASP A 592 9.14 -1.01 21.57
C ASP A 592 8.92 0.21 22.47
N GLY A 593 8.56 -0.04 23.73
CA GLY A 593 8.36 1.01 24.74
C GLY A 593 7.34 2.06 24.31
N VAL A 594 6.16 1.62 23.87
CA VAL A 594 5.08 2.50 23.45
C VAL A 594 4.47 3.17 24.68
N LYS A 595 4.33 4.49 24.65
CA LYS A 595 3.77 5.29 25.74
C LYS A 595 2.67 6.19 25.19
N SER A 596 1.51 6.14 25.82
CA SER A 596 0.37 7.02 25.53
C SER A 596 0.06 7.85 26.75
N ARG A 597 -0.11 9.16 26.55
CA ARG A 597 -0.55 10.12 27.56
C ARG A 597 -1.76 10.84 26.99
N LEU A 598 -2.92 10.66 27.59
CA LEU A 598 -4.21 11.15 27.10
C LEU A 598 -4.85 12.05 28.15
N GLY A 599 -5.23 13.27 27.77
CA GLY A 599 -5.85 14.24 28.68
C GLY A 599 -4.98 15.47 28.96
N SER A 600 -5.50 16.38 29.78
CA SER A 600 -4.80 17.59 30.21
C SER A 600 -3.68 17.28 31.21
N PRO A 601 -2.61 18.10 31.31
CA PRO A 601 -1.46 17.84 32.19
C PRO A 601 -1.79 17.53 33.65
N GLU A 602 -2.87 18.11 34.17
CA GLU A 602 -3.33 17.94 35.55
C GLU A 602 -4.00 16.57 35.80
N ARG A 603 -4.44 15.88 34.74
CA ARG A 603 -5.19 14.61 34.80
C ARG A 603 -4.95 13.80 33.53
N VAL A 604 -3.86 13.05 33.53
CA VAL A 604 -3.41 12.29 32.36
C VAL A 604 -3.72 10.82 32.55
N SER A 605 -4.54 10.26 31.67
CA SER A 605 -4.62 8.80 31.51
C SER A 605 -3.33 8.30 30.87
N VAL A 606 -2.72 7.31 31.49
CA VAL A 606 -1.44 6.73 31.09
C VAL A 606 -1.67 5.32 30.58
N LEU A 607 -1.06 4.99 29.45
CA LEU A 607 -0.94 3.61 28.97
C LEU A 607 0.46 3.41 28.40
N ASP A 608 1.25 2.60 29.07
CA ASP A 608 2.59 2.18 28.67
C ASP A 608 2.54 0.72 28.25
N ILE A 609 3.08 0.40 27.08
CA ILE A 609 3.11 -0.95 26.50
C ILE A 609 4.57 -1.26 26.21
N GLY A 610 5.05 -2.37 26.76
CA GLY A 610 6.43 -2.81 26.57
C GLY A 610 6.75 -3.13 25.11
N THR A 611 5.89 -3.90 24.44
CA THR A 611 6.04 -4.24 23.02
C THR A 611 4.67 -4.30 22.35
N LEU A 612 4.54 -3.68 21.17
CA LEU A 612 3.34 -3.70 20.34
C LEU A 612 3.69 -4.22 18.95
N THR A 613 3.08 -5.32 18.53
CA THR A 613 3.28 -5.93 17.21
C THR A 613 2.03 -5.74 16.36
N GLY A 614 2.18 -5.70 15.03
CA GLY A 614 1.03 -5.61 14.13
C GLY A 614 1.35 -6.05 12.71
N ARG A 615 0.31 -6.41 11.95
CA ARG A 615 0.39 -6.72 10.52
C ARG A 615 -0.76 -6.06 9.79
N VAL A 616 -0.45 -5.42 8.66
CA VAL A 616 -1.42 -4.73 7.81
C VAL A 616 -1.82 -5.66 6.65
N ALA A 617 -3.10 -5.99 6.55
CA ALA A 617 -3.63 -6.78 5.44
C ALA A 617 -5.10 -6.44 5.19
N ASN A 618 -5.48 -6.26 3.91
CA ASN A 618 -6.88 -6.05 3.50
C ASN A 618 -7.62 -4.95 4.29
N GLY A 619 -6.97 -3.80 4.53
CA GLY A 619 -7.55 -2.70 5.31
C GLY A 619 -7.72 -2.96 6.81
N THR A 620 -7.15 -4.04 7.33
CA THR A 620 -7.12 -4.40 8.75
C THR A 620 -5.70 -4.36 9.29
N VAL A 621 -5.53 -3.89 10.52
CA VAL A 621 -4.27 -3.99 11.28
C VAL A 621 -4.51 -4.84 12.52
N ALA A 622 -3.74 -5.90 12.74
CA ALA A 622 -3.91 -6.74 13.92
C ALA A 622 -2.56 -7.28 14.44
N GLY A 623 -2.46 -7.50 15.75
CA GLY A 623 -1.29 -8.10 16.37
C GLY A 623 -1.42 -8.24 17.89
N ARG A 624 -0.30 -8.19 18.60
CA ARG A 624 -0.21 -8.42 20.05
C ARG A 624 0.41 -7.26 20.80
N PHE A 625 -0.02 -7.05 22.04
CA PHE A 625 0.63 -6.17 23.01
C PHE A 625 1.08 -6.97 24.24
N ASP A 626 2.16 -6.54 24.87
CA ASP A 626 2.73 -7.18 26.05
C ASP A 626 3.34 -6.16 27.03
N ARG A 627 3.40 -6.53 28.31
CA ARG A 627 3.84 -5.69 29.44
C ARG A 627 3.15 -4.33 29.45
N GLY A 628 1.82 -4.37 29.36
CA GLY A 628 0.96 -3.19 29.43
C GLY A 628 0.73 -2.74 30.86
N GLU A 629 0.87 -1.44 31.10
CA GLU A 629 0.64 -0.78 32.38
C GLU A 629 -0.11 0.53 32.16
N GLY A 630 -0.94 0.95 33.11
CA GLY A 630 -1.68 2.18 32.93
C GLY A 630 -2.47 2.64 34.12
N GLN A 631 -3.10 3.79 33.96
CA GLN A 631 -4.00 4.40 34.93
C GLN A 631 -4.98 5.32 34.20
N ILE A 632 -6.24 5.34 34.64
CA ILE A 632 -7.28 6.20 34.06
C ILE A 632 -7.36 7.48 34.91
N GLY A 633 -6.87 8.60 34.37
CA GLY A 633 -6.90 9.91 35.03
C GLY A 633 -6.55 9.85 36.52
N ASN A 634 -7.48 10.31 37.36
CA ASN A 634 -7.33 10.34 38.83
C ASN A 634 -7.99 9.13 39.53
N VAL A 635 -8.41 8.11 38.80
CA VAL A 635 -8.93 6.88 39.41
C VAL A 635 -7.76 6.20 40.15
N PRO A 636 -7.88 5.93 41.47
CA PRO A 636 -6.79 5.39 42.28
C PRO A 636 -6.62 3.86 42.06
N LEU A 637 -6.63 3.42 40.81
CA LEU A 637 -6.48 2.03 40.39
C LEU A 637 -5.46 1.95 39.25
N LEU A 638 -4.50 1.06 39.39
CA LEU A 638 -3.40 0.82 38.44
C LEU A 638 -3.67 -0.44 37.64
N ILE A 639 -3.50 -0.34 36.32
CA ILE A 639 -3.44 -1.47 35.39
C ILE A 639 -1.99 -1.95 35.31
N ARG A 640 -1.76 -3.24 35.45
CA ARG A 640 -0.44 -3.89 35.38
C ARG A 640 -0.52 -5.20 34.61
N ASP A 641 0.63 -5.64 34.11
CA ASP A 641 0.82 -6.94 33.46
C ASP A 641 -0.19 -7.23 32.33
N ALA A 642 -0.65 -6.18 31.63
CA ALA A 642 -1.63 -6.33 30.59
C ALA A 642 -1.00 -6.90 29.32
N SER A 643 -1.59 -7.96 28.76
CA SER A 643 -1.10 -8.60 27.54
C SER A 643 -2.24 -9.23 26.76
N GLY A 644 -2.14 -9.25 25.43
CA GLY A 644 -3.25 -9.73 24.62
C GLY A 644 -3.10 -9.46 23.13
N ASP A 645 -4.21 -9.67 22.42
CA ASP A 645 -4.35 -9.39 21.00
C ASP A 645 -5.08 -8.04 20.81
N TRP A 646 -4.78 -7.35 19.71
CA TRP A 646 -5.46 -6.12 19.32
C TRP A 646 -5.73 -6.09 17.81
N LYS A 647 -6.77 -5.37 17.41
CA LYS A 647 -7.20 -5.23 16.02
C LYS A 647 -7.81 -3.86 15.75
N LEU A 648 -7.44 -3.25 14.63
CA LEU A 648 -8.06 -2.05 14.06
C LEU A 648 -8.67 -2.41 12.70
N ALA A 649 -9.99 -2.32 12.58
CA ALA A 649 -10.72 -2.57 11.34
C ALA A 649 -11.94 -1.66 11.23
N GLY A 650 -12.15 -1.02 10.08
CA GLY A 650 -13.31 -0.14 9.86
C GLY A 650 -13.41 1.02 10.87
N GLY A 651 -12.29 1.52 11.36
CA GLY A 651 -12.23 2.59 12.37
C GLY A 651 -12.48 2.15 13.82
N VAL A 652 -12.69 0.85 14.08
CA VAL A 652 -12.89 0.29 15.43
C VAL A 652 -11.61 -0.40 15.90
N LEU A 653 -11.08 0.04 17.05
CA LEU A 653 -9.96 -0.59 17.75
C LEU A 653 -10.52 -1.55 18.82
N SER A 654 -10.17 -2.83 18.77
CA SER A 654 -10.49 -3.82 19.80
C SER A 654 -9.22 -4.39 20.43
N LEU A 655 -9.26 -4.64 21.74
CA LEU A 655 -8.24 -5.35 22.50
C LEU A 655 -8.90 -6.46 23.30
N ASP A 656 -8.25 -7.61 23.36
CA ASP A 656 -8.70 -8.78 24.11
C ASP A 656 -7.48 -9.39 24.82
N GLY A 657 -7.56 -9.62 26.13
CA GLY A 657 -6.46 -10.23 26.86
C GLY A 657 -6.57 -10.21 28.38
N ASP A 658 -5.41 -10.36 29.02
CA ASP A 658 -5.27 -10.41 30.46
C ASP A 658 -4.93 -9.02 31.01
N VAL A 659 -5.46 -8.68 32.18
CA VAL A 659 -5.21 -7.42 32.88
C VAL A 659 -5.09 -7.67 34.38
N GLY A 660 -4.01 -7.17 34.99
CA GLY A 660 -3.88 -7.03 36.44
C GLY A 660 -4.39 -5.67 36.93
N VAL A 661 -5.07 -5.64 38.08
CA VAL A 661 -5.56 -4.43 38.73
C VAL A 661 -5.00 -4.35 40.15
N ARG A 662 -4.43 -3.19 40.51
CA ARG A 662 -3.88 -2.90 41.84
C ARG A 662 -4.39 -1.56 42.34
N ASP A 663 -4.45 -1.41 43.65
CA ASP A 663 -4.69 -0.10 44.27
C ASP A 663 -3.49 0.83 44.07
N ALA A 664 -3.75 2.12 43.85
CA ALA A 664 -2.71 3.14 43.76
C ALA A 664 -2.28 3.69 45.15
N ALA A 665 -3.05 3.41 46.20
CA ALA A 665 -2.73 3.86 47.55
C ALA A 665 -1.43 3.22 48.09
N PRO A 666 -0.59 3.95 48.87
CA PRO A 666 0.61 3.39 49.51
C PRO A 666 0.32 2.18 50.39
N ASP A 667 -0.83 2.23 51.08
CA ASP A 667 -1.43 1.10 51.77
C ASP A 667 -2.64 0.62 50.96
N PRO A 668 -2.51 -0.46 50.17
CA PRO A 668 -3.58 -0.94 49.31
C PRO A 668 -4.82 -1.34 50.10
N ARG A 669 -6.00 -0.90 49.65
CA ARG A 669 -7.30 -1.29 50.23
C ARG A 669 -7.67 -2.72 49.88
N PHE A 670 -7.11 -3.28 48.80
CA PHE A 670 -7.35 -4.65 48.36
C PHE A 670 -6.08 -5.27 47.77
N GLU A 671 -5.98 -6.59 47.84
CA GLU A 671 -4.90 -7.37 47.24
C GLU A 671 -5.03 -7.40 45.71
N PRO A 672 -3.92 -7.50 44.94
CA PRO A 672 -3.97 -7.48 43.47
C PRO A 672 -4.96 -8.48 42.87
N LEU A 673 -5.77 -8.01 41.92
CA LEU A 673 -6.74 -8.83 41.19
C LEU A 673 -6.32 -8.99 39.73
N ARG A 674 -6.83 -10.03 39.07
CA ARG A 674 -6.57 -10.30 37.65
C ARG A 674 -7.86 -10.62 36.89
N SER A 675 -7.94 -10.17 35.65
CA SER A 675 -8.90 -10.62 34.64
C SER A 675 -8.15 -11.30 33.50
N ASP A 676 -8.68 -12.42 33.02
CA ASP A 676 -8.19 -13.26 31.93
C ASP A 676 -9.10 -13.18 30.68
N ASP A 677 -10.13 -12.34 30.76
CA ASP A 677 -11.21 -12.19 29.78
C ASP A 677 -11.49 -10.71 29.49
N PHE A 678 -10.52 -9.83 29.76
CA PHE A 678 -10.69 -8.40 29.58
C PHE A 678 -10.81 -8.05 28.10
N ARG A 679 -11.85 -7.29 27.77
CA ARG A 679 -12.08 -6.78 26.42
C ARG A 679 -12.21 -5.28 26.46
N LEU A 680 -11.68 -4.61 25.43
CA LEU A 680 -11.84 -3.17 25.20
C LEU A 680 -12.19 -2.92 23.74
N THR A 681 -13.11 -2.01 23.49
CA THR A 681 -13.43 -1.49 22.16
C THR A 681 -13.43 0.02 22.19
N LEU A 682 -12.83 0.64 21.17
CA LEU A 682 -12.87 2.07 20.90
C LEU A 682 -13.49 2.27 19.52
N ASN A 683 -14.64 2.93 19.48
CA ASN A 683 -15.34 3.32 18.25
C ASN A 683 -15.62 4.82 18.27
N GLY A 684 -14.88 5.59 17.48
CA GLY A 684 -14.95 7.05 17.52
C GLY A 684 -14.47 7.61 18.86
N ASN A 685 -15.40 8.09 19.68
CA ASN A 685 -15.12 8.61 21.03
C ASN A 685 -15.53 7.66 22.15
N ASP A 686 -16.21 6.56 21.84
CA ASP A 686 -16.83 5.68 22.81
C ASP A 686 -15.92 4.49 23.10
N ILE A 687 -15.49 4.39 24.36
CA ILE A 687 -14.72 3.28 24.90
C ILE A 687 -15.65 2.41 25.73
N ARG A 688 -15.79 1.14 25.36
CA ARG A 688 -16.39 0.10 26.21
C ARG A 688 -15.33 -0.91 26.59
N ALA A 689 -15.19 -1.19 27.87
CA ALA A 689 -14.30 -2.22 28.35
C ALA A 689 -14.93 -3.04 29.49
N GLY A 690 -14.42 -4.23 29.76
CA GLY A 690 -14.92 -5.04 30.85
C GLY A 690 -14.28 -6.41 30.91
N GLY A 691 -14.48 -7.08 32.04
CA GLY A 691 -13.94 -8.41 32.32
C GLY A 691 -14.26 -8.86 33.75
N THR A 692 -13.85 -10.07 34.09
CA THR A 692 -14.05 -10.68 35.40
C THR A 692 -12.79 -10.54 36.25
N LEU A 693 -12.86 -9.81 37.37
CA LEU A 693 -11.80 -9.74 38.36
C LEU A 693 -11.81 -10.97 39.28
N LYS A 694 -10.65 -11.59 39.42
CA LYS A 694 -10.41 -12.81 40.20
C LYS A 694 -9.18 -12.67 41.10
N HIS A 695 -9.17 -13.41 42.20
CA HIS A 695 -7.96 -13.59 43.01
C HIS A 695 -6.93 -14.42 42.23
N PRO A 696 -5.70 -13.92 42.02
CA PRO A 696 -4.76 -14.49 41.04
C PRO A 696 -4.29 -15.90 41.40
N ALA A 697 -4.07 -16.20 42.69
CA ALA A 697 -3.55 -17.51 43.12
C ALA A 697 -4.63 -18.59 43.24
N LYS A 698 -5.89 -18.21 43.51
CA LYS A 698 -6.99 -19.15 43.80
C LYS A 698 -8.09 -19.17 42.74
N GLY A 699 -8.09 -18.22 41.81
CA GLY A 699 -9.12 -18.08 40.77
C GLY A 699 -10.51 -17.70 41.29
N VAL A 700 -10.64 -17.30 42.56
CA VAL A 700 -11.92 -16.91 43.17
C VAL A 700 -12.44 -15.64 42.47
N LYS A 701 -13.66 -15.71 41.94
CA LYS A 701 -14.32 -14.57 41.31
C LYS A 701 -14.69 -13.51 42.35
N VAL A 702 -14.26 -12.27 42.11
CA VAL A 702 -14.50 -11.12 42.99
C VAL A 702 -15.57 -10.21 42.40
N SER A 703 -15.44 -9.78 41.14
CA SER A 703 -16.39 -8.86 40.51
C SER A 703 -16.39 -8.95 39.00
N ASP A 704 -17.55 -8.79 38.36
CA ASP A 704 -17.66 -8.45 36.94
C ASP A 704 -17.59 -6.94 36.77
N VAL A 705 -16.72 -6.48 35.87
CA VAL A 705 -16.47 -5.06 35.66
C VAL A 705 -16.98 -4.64 34.29
N THR A 706 -17.78 -3.57 34.25
CA THR A 706 -18.19 -2.92 32.99
C THR A 706 -17.80 -1.45 33.01
N ILE A 707 -17.05 -1.02 32.01
CA ILE A 707 -16.53 0.33 31.86
C ILE A 707 -17.09 0.96 30.59
N THR A 708 -17.56 2.19 30.71
CA THR A 708 -17.92 3.06 29.59
C THR A 708 -17.20 4.39 29.74
N HIS A 709 -16.66 4.93 28.65
CA HIS A 709 -15.98 6.21 28.66
C HIS A 709 -16.14 6.95 27.32
N ASP A 710 -16.46 8.23 27.40
CA ASP A 710 -16.56 9.14 26.25
C ASP A 710 -15.33 10.05 26.21
N LEU A 711 -14.53 9.91 25.16
CA LEU A 711 -13.29 10.64 24.94
C LEU A 711 -13.49 12.13 24.67
N ALA A 712 -14.64 12.55 24.16
CA ALA A 712 -14.88 13.95 23.81
C ALA A 712 -15.21 14.79 25.06
N THR A 713 -15.94 14.20 26.00
CA THR A 713 -16.35 14.84 27.25
C THR A 713 -15.42 14.50 28.42
N GLY A 714 -14.58 13.47 28.28
CA GLY A 714 -13.74 12.95 29.35
C GLY A 714 -14.52 12.29 30.49
N ARG A 715 -15.80 11.96 30.27
CA ARG A 715 -16.68 11.35 31.27
C ARG A 715 -16.68 9.84 31.13
N GLY A 716 -16.71 9.12 32.24
CA GLY A 716 -16.85 7.67 32.22
C GLY A 716 -17.43 7.12 33.50
N ASN A 717 -17.76 5.83 33.45
CA ASN A 717 -18.31 5.08 34.57
C ASN A 717 -17.78 3.65 34.54
N ALA A 718 -17.43 3.12 35.72
CA ALA A 718 -17.12 1.74 35.96
C ALA A 718 -18.12 1.14 36.94
N VAL A 719 -18.76 0.07 36.53
CA VAL A 719 -19.67 -0.74 37.32
C VAL A 719 -18.91 -1.96 37.81
N LEU A 720 -18.95 -2.19 39.11
CA LEU A 720 -18.44 -3.38 39.78
C LEU A 720 -19.64 -4.21 40.24
N ASP A 721 -19.93 -5.32 39.59
CA ASP A 721 -20.98 -6.24 40.01
C ASP A 721 -20.34 -7.39 40.82
N VAL A 722 -20.77 -7.57 42.06
CA VAL A 722 -20.26 -8.60 42.98
C VAL A 722 -21.36 -9.62 43.18
N PRO A 723 -21.41 -10.70 42.37
CA PRO A 723 -22.53 -11.65 42.40
C PRO A 723 -22.61 -12.43 43.71
N GLY A 724 -21.50 -12.59 44.42
CA GLY A 724 -21.41 -13.28 45.71
C GLY A 724 -20.01 -13.85 45.95
N ILE A 725 -19.22 -13.21 46.80
CA ILE A 725 -17.93 -13.73 47.27
C ILE A 725 -18.22 -14.60 48.49
N THR A 726 -17.88 -15.89 48.42
CA THR A 726 -18.04 -16.83 49.52
C THR A 726 -16.76 -16.89 50.35
N PHE A 727 -16.87 -16.66 51.65
CA PHE A 727 -15.80 -16.79 52.62
C PHE A 727 -15.97 -18.08 53.44
N GLY A 728 -14.85 -18.75 53.71
CA GLY A 728 -14.78 -20.01 54.47
C GLY A 728 -13.35 -20.56 54.44
N ASP A 729 -13.17 -21.83 54.77
CA ASP A 729 -11.82 -22.44 54.93
C ASP A 729 -10.93 -22.31 53.67
N SER A 730 -11.52 -22.19 52.48
CA SER A 730 -10.82 -22.06 51.21
C SER A 730 -10.44 -20.63 50.82
N PHE A 731 -11.13 -19.62 51.34
CA PHE A 731 -10.90 -18.21 51.02
C PHE A 731 -11.37 -17.31 52.16
N GLN A 732 -10.44 -16.57 52.76
CA GLN A 732 -10.72 -15.67 53.87
C GLN A 732 -10.66 -14.18 53.44
N PRO A 733 -11.39 -13.26 54.09
CA PRO A 733 -11.40 -11.84 53.72
C PRO A 733 -10.01 -11.18 53.70
N ASN A 734 -9.09 -11.62 54.56
CA ASN A 734 -7.71 -11.12 54.61
C ASN A 734 -6.91 -11.40 53.33
N GLU A 735 -7.34 -12.36 52.51
CA GLU A 735 -6.76 -12.65 51.19
C GLU A 735 -7.27 -11.69 50.10
N LEU A 736 -8.36 -10.97 50.35
CA LEU A 736 -8.89 -9.94 49.45
C LEU A 736 -8.49 -8.54 49.92
N THR A 737 -8.43 -8.31 51.23
CA THR A 737 -8.09 -7.01 51.81
C THR A 737 -7.38 -7.18 53.14
N ARG A 738 -6.24 -6.47 53.29
CA ARG A 738 -5.54 -6.37 54.56
C ARG A 738 -6.34 -5.68 55.68
N LEU A 739 -7.43 -4.99 55.35
CA LEU A 739 -8.22 -4.21 56.31
C LEU A 739 -8.94 -5.08 57.34
N THR A 740 -9.09 -6.38 57.09
CA THR A 740 -9.68 -7.32 58.06
C THR A 740 -8.63 -7.94 58.99
N PHE A 741 -7.34 -7.73 58.73
CA PHE A 741 -6.26 -8.31 59.52
C PHE A 741 -6.31 -7.78 60.95
N GLY A 742 -6.34 -8.68 61.95
CA GLY A 742 -6.43 -8.30 63.37
C GLY A 742 -7.80 -7.76 63.81
N VAL A 743 -8.79 -7.68 62.92
CA VAL A 743 -10.14 -7.21 63.22
C VAL A 743 -11.14 -8.38 63.29
N ILE A 744 -11.12 -9.21 62.25
CA ILE A 744 -11.97 -10.41 62.12
C ILE A 744 -11.17 -11.59 61.56
N ALA A 745 -11.56 -12.79 61.93
CA ALA A 745 -11.00 -14.06 61.44
C ALA A 745 -12.10 -15.13 61.30
N ASP A 746 -11.75 -16.29 60.74
CA ASP A 746 -12.61 -17.47 60.62
C ASP A 746 -14.00 -17.19 60.02
N VAL A 747 -14.05 -16.34 58.99
CA VAL A 747 -15.31 -15.86 58.41
C VAL A 747 -15.95 -16.96 57.56
N LYS A 748 -17.22 -17.25 57.83
CA LYS A 748 -18.08 -18.17 57.08
C LYS A 748 -19.35 -17.44 56.65
N GLY A 749 -19.48 -17.15 55.36
CA GLY A 749 -20.60 -16.38 54.84
C GLY A 749 -20.38 -15.90 53.42
N SER A 750 -21.22 -14.99 52.97
CA SER A 750 -21.06 -14.39 51.64
C SER A 750 -21.32 -12.89 51.63
N VAL A 751 -20.65 -12.20 50.71
CA VAL A 751 -20.86 -10.78 50.43
C VAL A 751 -21.24 -10.63 48.96
N SER A 752 -22.38 -10.00 48.69
CA SER A 752 -22.83 -9.65 47.34
C SER A 752 -23.14 -8.15 47.28
N GLY A 753 -23.10 -7.55 46.10
CA GLY A 753 -23.35 -6.12 45.98
C GLY A 753 -22.99 -5.53 44.63
N ARG A 754 -23.02 -4.21 44.59
CA ARG A 754 -22.68 -3.41 43.41
C ARG A 754 -21.94 -2.16 43.82
N GLY A 755 -20.87 -1.83 43.10
CA GLY A 755 -20.19 -0.54 43.16
C GLY A 755 -20.31 0.21 41.84
N ASP A 756 -20.36 1.53 41.91
CA ASP A 756 -20.36 2.43 40.75
C ASP A 756 -19.29 3.50 40.97
N ILE A 757 -18.38 3.66 40.02
CA ILE A 757 -17.30 4.66 40.04
C ILE A 757 -17.45 5.53 38.80
N ALA A 758 -17.89 6.77 38.98
CA ALA A 758 -18.02 7.73 37.90
C ALA A 758 -16.88 8.75 37.94
N TRP A 759 -16.37 9.13 36.77
CA TRP A 759 -15.39 10.19 36.63
C TRP A 759 -15.80 11.20 35.57
N THR A 760 -15.38 12.44 35.81
CA THR A 760 -15.57 13.59 34.94
C THR A 760 -14.28 14.39 34.87
N PRO A 761 -14.18 15.37 33.97
CA PRO A 761 -13.07 16.33 34.01
C PRO A 761 -12.92 17.07 35.34
N ASP A 762 -13.97 17.13 36.18
CA ASP A 762 -13.97 17.87 37.46
C ASP A 762 -13.55 16.99 38.65
N GLY A 763 -13.83 15.67 38.62
CA GLY A 763 -13.43 14.76 39.70
C GLY A 763 -13.93 13.32 39.53
N VAL A 764 -13.66 12.50 40.56
CA VAL A 764 -14.13 11.11 40.68
C VAL A 764 -15.14 11.04 41.83
N THR A 765 -16.25 10.36 41.60
CA THR A 765 -17.28 10.06 42.62
C THR A 765 -17.51 8.55 42.62
N SER A 766 -17.75 7.96 43.80
CA SER A 766 -18.02 6.53 43.87
C SER A 766 -19.12 6.20 44.86
N THR A 767 -19.93 5.19 44.56
CA THR A 767 -21.02 4.72 45.43
C THR A 767 -21.05 3.21 45.44
N GLY A 768 -21.71 2.60 46.41
CA GLY A 768 -21.89 1.16 46.40
C GLY A 768 -22.92 0.67 47.39
N THR A 769 -23.46 -0.52 47.16
CA THR A 769 -24.36 -1.20 48.08
C THR A 769 -23.93 -2.65 48.20
N PHE A 770 -23.57 -3.07 49.40
CA PHE A 770 -23.10 -4.42 49.69
C PHE A 770 -23.91 -5.03 50.82
N ARG A 771 -24.18 -6.32 50.72
CA ARG A 771 -25.01 -7.05 51.68
C ARG A 771 -24.36 -8.35 52.08
N THR A 772 -24.63 -8.73 53.32
CA THR A 772 -24.27 -10.04 53.86
C THR A 772 -25.46 -10.60 54.63
N ALA A 773 -25.62 -11.92 54.62
CA ALA A 773 -26.73 -12.61 55.25
C ALA A 773 -26.20 -13.80 56.05
N GLY A 774 -26.43 -13.75 57.36
CA GLY A 774 -26.11 -14.85 58.27
C GLY A 774 -24.63 -15.20 58.35
N THR A 775 -23.73 -14.22 58.30
CA THR A 775 -22.29 -14.46 58.35
C THR A 775 -21.80 -14.74 59.76
N ASP A 776 -21.03 -15.81 59.90
CA ASP A 776 -20.34 -16.15 61.13
C ASP A 776 -18.88 -15.68 61.05
N LEU A 777 -18.34 -15.14 62.15
CA LEU A 777 -16.96 -14.65 62.22
C LEU A 777 -16.43 -14.66 63.65
N ALA A 778 -15.11 -14.71 63.80
CA ALA A 778 -14.42 -14.43 65.06
C ALA A 778 -13.96 -12.97 65.08
N ALA A 779 -14.50 -12.15 65.98
CA ALA A 779 -14.04 -10.79 66.21
C ALA A 779 -13.08 -10.73 67.42
N ALA A 780 -12.34 -9.62 67.55
CA ALA A 780 -11.46 -9.40 68.71
C ALA A 780 -12.19 -9.47 70.07
N PHE A 781 -13.50 -9.21 70.09
CA PHE A 781 -14.33 -9.31 71.27
C PHE A 781 -14.99 -10.68 71.44
N GLY A 782 -14.85 -11.63 70.53
CA GLY A 782 -15.45 -12.98 70.62
C GLY A 782 -16.15 -13.44 69.34
N PRO A 783 -16.62 -14.70 69.28
CA PRO A 783 -17.39 -15.22 68.15
C PRO A 783 -18.71 -14.46 67.94
N VAL A 784 -19.03 -14.23 66.67
CA VAL A 784 -20.27 -13.62 66.19
C VAL A 784 -20.93 -14.59 65.24
N THR A 785 -22.23 -14.84 65.43
CA THR A 785 -23.02 -15.69 64.52
C THR A 785 -24.19 -14.92 63.92
N GLY A 786 -24.54 -15.28 62.68
CA GLY A 786 -25.72 -14.75 62.00
C GLY A 786 -25.67 -13.26 61.64
N LEU A 787 -24.49 -12.65 61.48
CA LEU A 787 -24.36 -11.24 61.10
C LEU A 787 -25.03 -10.97 59.74
N SER A 788 -25.99 -10.06 59.73
CA SER A 788 -26.70 -9.65 58.52
C SER A 788 -26.82 -8.14 58.43
N GLY A 789 -26.74 -7.59 57.22
CA GLY A 789 -26.86 -6.15 57.00
C GLY A 789 -26.64 -5.74 55.56
N GLU A 790 -27.08 -4.52 55.24
CA GLU A 790 -26.78 -3.83 53.99
C GLU A 790 -26.03 -2.54 54.32
N ILE A 791 -24.89 -2.34 53.67
CA ILE A 791 -24.10 -1.11 53.76
C ILE A 791 -24.18 -0.35 52.44
N ARG A 792 -24.52 0.94 52.52
CA ARG A 792 -24.58 1.88 51.39
C ARG A 792 -23.45 2.90 51.48
N PHE A 793 -22.51 2.82 50.56
CA PHE A 793 -21.39 3.75 50.41
C PHE A 793 -21.79 5.00 49.64
N THR A 794 -21.53 6.17 50.22
CA THR A 794 -21.57 7.47 49.54
C THR A 794 -20.24 7.85 48.89
N ASP A 795 -19.16 7.22 49.36
CA ASP A 795 -17.84 7.19 48.72
C ASP A 795 -17.22 5.80 48.93
N LEU A 796 -17.34 4.92 47.93
CA LEU A 796 -16.79 3.56 47.98
C LEU A 796 -15.26 3.56 48.01
N LEU A 797 -14.62 4.45 47.25
CA LEU A 797 -13.17 4.57 47.20
C LEU A 797 -12.62 5.12 48.52
N GLY A 798 -13.31 6.10 49.13
CA GLY A 798 -13.00 6.62 50.46
C GLY A 798 -13.43 5.72 51.63
N LEU A 799 -14.18 4.64 51.36
CA LEU A 799 -14.81 3.77 52.36
C LEU A 799 -15.75 4.51 53.33
N ILE A 800 -16.53 5.47 52.82
CA ILE A 800 -17.51 6.28 53.56
C ILE A 800 -18.92 5.80 53.27
N SER A 801 -19.72 5.56 54.32
CA SER A 801 -21.12 5.15 54.19
C SER A 801 -22.11 6.29 54.45
N ALA A 802 -23.34 6.11 53.97
CA ALA A 802 -24.46 6.92 54.44
C ALA A 802 -24.67 6.72 55.96
N PRO A 803 -25.23 7.71 56.69
CA PRO A 803 -25.59 7.55 58.11
C PRO A 803 -26.70 6.49 58.30
N GLY A 804 -26.87 5.98 59.52
CA GLY A 804 -27.97 5.10 59.88
C GLY A 804 -27.93 3.69 59.28
N GLN A 805 -26.74 3.16 58.95
CA GLN A 805 -26.61 1.75 58.51
C GLN A 805 -26.98 0.82 59.67
N VAL A 806 -27.63 -0.31 59.36
CA VAL A 806 -28.10 -1.26 60.37
C VAL A 806 -27.44 -2.62 60.15
N ALA A 807 -26.85 -3.17 61.21
CA ALA A 807 -26.40 -4.55 61.29
C ALA A 807 -27.22 -5.29 62.36
N THR A 808 -27.72 -6.47 62.00
CA THR A 808 -28.40 -7.39 62.92
C THR A 808 -27.50 -8.58 63.20
N ILE A 809 -27.45 -9.01 64.45
CA ILE A 809 -26.55 -10.06 64.92
C ILE A 809 -27.36 -11.08 65.72
N ALA A 810 -27.29 -12.36 65.34
CA ALA A 810 -28.05 -13.41 66.02
C ALA A 810 -27.48 -13.69 67.42
N GLU A 811 -26.15 -13.85 67.53
CA GLU A 811 -25.45 -14.02 68.79
C GLU A 811 -24.07 -13.35 68.75
N VAL A 812 -23.68 -12.72 69.85
CA VAL A 812 -22.30 -12.32 70.13
C VAL A 812 -21.89 -12.91 71.48
N ASN A 813 -20.73 -13.55 71.55
CA ASN A 813 -20.28 -14.21 72.77
C ASN A 813 -18.85 -13.79 73.17
N PRO A 814 -18.69 -12.64 73.87
CA PRO A 814 -17.43 -12.22 74.44
C PRO A 814 -17.01 -12.99 75.70
N GLY A 815 -17.74 -14.05 76.06
CA GLY A 815 -17.69 -14.73 77.36
C GLY A 815 -19.07 -14.89 77.97
N ILE A 816 -20.01 -14.00 77.62
CA ILE A 816 -21.44 -14.06 77.97
C ILE A 816 -22.23 -13.91 76.66
N ALA A 817 -23.01 -14.92 76.27
CA ALA A 817 -23.78 -14.87 75.04
C ALA A 817 -24.91 -13.83 75.14
N VAL A 818 -24.93 -12.90 74.18
CA VAL A 818 -26.03 -11.95 73.99
C VAL A 818 -26.64 -12.16 72.61
N THR A 819 -27.97 -12.27 72.54
CA THR A 819 -28.68 -12.60 71.31
C THR A 819 -29.44 -11.39 70.75
N ASP A 820 -29.85 -11.48 69.48
CA ASP A 820 -30.78 -10.57 68.82
C ASP A 820 -30.34 -9.09 68.85
N GLY A 821 -29.06 -8.86 68.58
CA GLY A 821 -28.44 -7.54 68.57
C GLY A 821 -28.77 -6.72 67.34
N VAL A 822 -29.02 -5.42 67.52
CA VAL A 822 -29.16 -4.46 66.42
C VAL A 822 -28.23 -3.27 66.65
N VAL A 823 -27.29 -3.05 65.73
CA VAL A 823 -26.31 -1.96 65.79
C VAL A 823 -26.54 -0.98 64.64
N ARG A 824 -26.64 0.30 64.98
CA ARG A 824 -26.65 1.42 64.03
C ARG A 824 -25.27 2.04 63.94
N TYR A 825 -24.76 2.19 62.73
CA TYR A 825 -23.40 2.66 62.49
C TYR A 825 -23.28 3.43 61.18
N ARG A 826 -22.14 4.09 60.99
CA ARG A 826 -21.67 4.60 59.70
C ARG A 826 -20.16 4.52 59.60
N LEU A 827 -19.65 4.34 58.40
CA LEU A 827 -18.23 4.44 58.09
C LEU A 827 -17.88 5.88 57.74
N ILE A 828 -16.82 6.40 58.33
CA ILE A 828 -16.27 7.74 58.10
C ILE A 828 -14.81 7.64 57.65
N GLU A 829 -14.26 8.73 57.13
CA GLU A 829 -12.90 8.79 56.60
C GLU A 829 -11.84 8.26 57.57
N GLY A 830 -10.81 7.63 57.01
CA GLY A 830 -9.66 7.13 57.76
C GLY A 830 -9.91 5.80 58.46
N GLN A 831 -10.71 4.90 57.88
CA GLN A 831 -10.99 3.56 58.42
C GLN A 831 -11.62 3.61 59.83
N ARG A 832 -12.48 4.61 60.07
CA ARG A 832 -13.16 4.78 61.34
C ARG A 832 -14.63 4.38 61.22
N VAL A 833 -15.13 3.69 62.23
CA VAL A 833 -16.54 3.30 62.34
C VAL A 833 -17.17 4.14 63.44
N GLN A 834 -18.13 4.98 63.08
CA GLN A 834 -18.95 5.68 64.06
C GLN A 834 -20.14 4.81 64.41
N ILE A 835 -20.18 4.36 65.66
CA ILE A 835 -21.35 3.71 66.24
C ILE A 835 -22.34 4.81 66.65
N GLU A 836 -23.55 4.75 66.10
CA GLU A 836 -24.65 5.65 66.44
C GLU A 836 -25.48 5.11 67.63
N GLY A 837 -25.45 3.80 67.82
CA GLY A 837 -25.98 3.11 68.99
C GLY A 837 -26.24 1.64 68.71
N GLY A 838 -26.29 0.81 69.75
CA GLY A 838 -26.64 -0.61 69.62
C GLY A 838 -27.62 -1.03 70.71
N ARG A 839 -28.42 -2.06 70.45
CA ARG A 839 -29.41 -2.58 71.41
C ARG A 839 -29.45 -4.11 71.35
N TRP A 840 -29.48 -4.72 72.52
CA TRP A 840 -29.67 -6.16 72.71
C TRP A 840 -30.73 -6.39 73.79
N PRO A 841 -31.71 -7.29 73.58
CA PRO A 841 -32.52 -7.82 74.66
C PRO A 841 -31.63 -8.57 75.66
N LEU A 842 -31.76 -8.28 76.96
CA LEU A 842 -30.96 -8.93 78.00
C LEU A 842 -31.78 -9.12 79.27
N GLY A 843 -31.96 -10.37 79.73
CA GLY A 843 -32.65 -10.70 81.00
C GLY A 843 -33.96 -9.94 81.24
N GLY A 844 -34.86 -9.85 80.25
CA GLY A 844 -36.14 -9.11 80.35
C GLY A 844 -36.05 -7.57 80.22
N GLY A 845 -34.84 -7.01 80.16
CA GLY A 845 -34.55 -5.60 79.90
C GLY A 845 -33.80 -5.38 78.58
N GLU A 846 -32.99 -4.33 78.51
CA GLU A 846 -32.15 -4.02 77.34
C GLU A 846 -30.70 -3.65 77.74
N MET A 847 -29.74 -4.04 76.91
CA MET A 847 -28.37 -3.54 76.93
C MET A 847 -28.18 -2.61 75.72
N ILE A 848 -27.68 -1.40 75.96
CA ILE A 848 -27.57 -0.32 74.98
C ILE A 848 -26.11 0.07 74.81
N LEU A 849 -25.57 -0.02 73.60
CA LEU A 849 -24.25 0.53 73.28
C LEU A 849 -24.39 2.03 73.01
N GLU A 850 -23.64 2.84 73.77
CA GLU A 850 -23.60 4.30 73.60
C GLU A 850 -22.82 4.71 72.33
N PRO A 851 -23.13 5.88 71.74
CA PRO A 851 -22.43 6.36 70.56
C PRO A 851 -20.92 6.51 70.81
N THR A 852 -20.10 5.96 69.92
CA THR A 852 -18.63 6.03 70.00
C THR A 852 -18.01 5.98 68.60
N ILE A 853 -16.74 6.32 68.48
CA ILE A 853 -15.97 6.19 67.24
C ILE A 853 -14.86 5.16 67.47
N LEU A 854 -14.84 4.13 66.63
CA LEU A 854 -13.86 3.08 66.64
C LEU A 854 -12.86 3.33 65.50
N ASP A 855 -11.58 3.42 65.83
CA ASP A 855 -10.49 3.62 64.87
C ASP A 855 -9.80 2.29 64.55
N PHE A 856 -9.80 1.93 63.27
CA PHE A 856 -9.18 0.70 62.77
C PHE A 856 -7.92 0.95 61.93
N ALA A 857 -7.47 2.20 61.80
CA ALA A 857 -6.27 2.53 61.02
C ALA A 857 -4.95 2.16 61.74
N GLU A 858 -4.98 2.02 63.07
CA GLU A 858 -3.84 1.69 63.93
C GLU A 858 -4.27 0.72 65.05
N ASP A 859 -3.30 0.04 65.70
CA ASP A 859 -3.53 -0.76 66.92
C ASP A 859 -3.81 0.14 68.12
N ARG A 860 -4.97 0.82 68.11
CA ARG A 860 -5.45 1.67 69.21
C ARG A 860 -6.49 0.96 70.06
N GLU A 861 -6.50 1.31 71.34
CA GLU A 861 -7.56 0.92 72.27
C GLU A 861 -8.93 1.43 71.80
N ARG A 862 -9.87 0.51 71.62
CA ARG A 862 -11.24 0.79 71.20
C ARG A 862 -12.14 0.84 72.43
N ARG A 863 -12.64 2.04 72.76
CA ARG A 863 -13.49 2.28 73.93
C ARG A 863 -14.96 2.25 73.55
N MET A 864 -15.73 1.41 74.24
CA MET A 864 -17.17 1.21 74.06
C MET A 864 -17.85 1.27 75.42
N THR A 865 -19.02 1.91 75.51
CA THR A 865 -19.75 2.01 76.78
C THR A 865 -21.12 1.37 76.62
N PHE A 866 -21.38 0.30 77.38
CA PHE A 866 -22.66 -0.40 77.35
C PHE A 866 -23.48 0.00 78.58
N ARG A 867 -24.67 0.53 78.36
CA ARG A 867 -25.64 0.85 79.40
C ARG A 867 -26.66 -0.28 79.53
N VAL A 868 -26.73 -0.88 80.71
CA VAL A 868 -27.72 -1.90 81.05
C VAL A 868 -28.93 -1.19 81.62
N LYS A 869 -30.13 -1.53 81.14
CA LYS A 869 -31.39 -0.91 81.59
C LYS A 869 -32.47 -1.96 81.79
N GLY A 870 -32.92 -2.08 83.03
CA GLY A 870 -34.13 -2.82 83.37
C GLY A 870 -33.95 -4.34 83.37
N VAL A 871 -32.71 -4.81 83.55
CA VAL A 871 -32.40 -6.24 83.48
C VAL A 871 -32.82 -6.91 84.78
N ASP A 872 -33.63 -7.96 84.69
CA ASP A 872 -34.03 -8.78 85.82
C ASP A 872 -32.85 -9.66 86.26
N GLY A 873 -32.44 -9.53 87.53
CA GLY A 873 -31.30 -10.25 88.08
C GLY A 873 -31.50 -11.76 88.17
N GLY A 874 -32.75 -12.24 88.24
CA GLY A 874 -33.05 -13.67 88.23
C GLY A 874 -32.88 -14.26 86.85
N LEU A 875 -33.46 -13.61 85.83
CA LEU A 875 -33.27 -13.99 84.43
C LEU A 875 -31.81 -13.84 83.98
N PHE A 876 -31.13 -12.79 84.45
CA PHE A 876 -29.71 -12.58 84.18
C PHE A 876 -28.85 -13.69 84.79
N LEU A 877 -29.03 -14.05 86.07
CA LEU A 877 -28.24 -15.12 86.69
C LEU A 877 -28.54 -16.52 86.13
N GLN A 878 -29.78 -16.78 85.69
CA GLN A 878 -30.13 -18.02 84.98
C GLN A 878 -29.37 -18.18 83.66
N GLN A 879 -29.11 -17.08 82.94
CA GLN A 879 -28.31 -17.10 81.71
C GLN A 879 -26.82 -17.41 81.97
N PHE A 880 -26.32 -17.25 83.19
CA PHE A 880 -24.93 -17.50 83.58
C PHE A 880 -24.71 -18.89 84.22
N ALA A 881 -25.75 -19.74 84.29
CA ALA A 881 -25.70 -21.09 84.87
C ALA A 881 -25.13 -21.16 86.30
N PHE A 882 -25.41 -20.17 87.14
CA PHE A 882 -25.06 -20.22 88.57
C PHE A 882 -26.13 -20.99 89.37
N ASP A 883 -26.02 -22.32 89.43
CA ASP A 883 -27.00 -23.18 90.13
C ASP A 883 -27.14 -22.88 91.64
N ASN A 884 -26.11 -22.28 92.25
CA ASN A 884 -26.02 -22.04 93.68
C ASN A 884 -26.33 -20.58 94.08
N LEU A 885 -26.75 -19.71 93.14
CA LEU A 885 -26.99 -18.30 93.38
C LEU A 885 -28.29 -17.84 92.67
N ASN A 886 -29.32 -17.50 93.44
CA ASN A 886 -30.52 -16.83 92.92
C ASN A 886 -30.55 -15.38 93.39
N ALA A 887 -30.91 -14.46 92.50
CA ALA A 887 -31.20 -13.07 92.85
C ALA A 887 -32.56 -12.65 92.26
N SER A 888 -33.25 -11.76 92.95
CA SER A 888 -34.41 -11.04 92.43
C SER A 888 -34.13 -9.54 92.48
N GLY A 889 -34.75 -8.78 91.57
CA GLY A 889 -34.60 -7.33 91.45
C GLY A 889 -34.16 -6.90 90.05
N THR A 890 -34.41 -5.64 89.73
CA THR A 890 -34.09 -5.05 88.41
C THR A 890 -32.85 -4.17 88.49
N PHE A 891 -31.93 -4.33 87.55
CA PHE A 891 -30.62 -3.67 87.52
C PHE A 891 -30.48 -2.70 86.35
N ASP A 892 -29.89 -1.54 86.64
CA ASP A 892 -29.42 -0.56 85.67
C ASP A 892 -27.93 -0.29 85.88
N GLY A 893 -27.20 0.07 84.83
CA GLY A 893 -25.80 0.42 85.02
C GLY A 893 -25.05 0.74 83.75
N VAL A 894 -23.75 0.93 83.89
CA VAL A 894 -22.85 1.26 82.80
C VAL A 894 -21.62 0.36 82.88
N LEU A 895 -21.24 -0.20 81.74
CA LEU A 895 -20.13 -1.11 81.54
C LEU A 895 -19.20 -0.48 80.47
N PRO A 896 -18.23 0.35 80.88
CA PRO A 896 -17.19 0.82 79.97
C PRO A 896 -16.25 -0.35 79.65
N MET A 897 -16.05 -0.60 78.36
CA MET A 897 -15.28 -1.69 77.81
C MET A 897 -14.17 -1.14 76.93
N ILE A 898 -12.98 -1.70 77.06
CA ILE A 898 -11.82 -1.38 76.22
C ILE A 898 -11.39 -2.66 75.52
N PHE A 899 -11.25 -2.59 74.20
CA PHE A 899 -10.73 -3.67 73.37
C PHE A 899 -9.43 -3.24 72.70
N ASP A 900 -8.40 -4.08 72.83
CA ASP A 900 -7.12 -3.92 72.15
C ASP A 900 -6.61 -5.29 71.64
N SER A 901 -5.35 -5.37 71.25
CA SER A 901 -4.71 -6.60 70.76
C SER A 901 -4.59 -7.71 71.81
N ASN A 902 -4.75 -7.41 73.10
CA ASN A 902 -4.73 -8.36 74.21
C ASN A 902 -6.12 -8.84 74.63
N GLY A 903 -7.18 -8.40 73.95
CA GLY A 903 -8.57 -8.77 74.21
C GLY A 903 -9.39 -7.63 74.83
N GLY A 904 -10.57 -7.98 75.36
CA GLY A 904 -11.48 -7.02 75.98
C GLY A 904 -11.39 -6.99 77.50
N ARG A 905 -11.54 -5.81 78.09
CA ARG A 905 -11.64 -5.61 79.54
C ARG A 905 -12.72 -4.60 79.90
N ILE A 906 -13.27 -4.72 81.11
CA ILE A 906 -14.18 -3.75 81.71
C ILE A 906 -13.38 -2.85 82.65
N GLU A 907 -13.56 -1.53 82.55
CA GLU A 907 -12.96 -0.54 83.45
C GLU A 907 -14.07 0.31 84.08
N GLY A 908 -14.21 0.24 85.41
CA GLY A 908 -15.18 0.98 86.20
C GLY A 908 -16.63 0.57 85.94
N GLY A 909 -16.88 -0.69 85.57
CA GLY A 909 -18.22 -1.20 85.33
C GLY A 909 -19.06 -1.15 86.61
N LYS A 910 -20.31 -0.68 86.53
CA LYS A 910 -21.20 -0.54 87.69
C LYS A 910 -22.64 -0.85 87.33
N LEU A 911 -23.25 -1.82 88.01
CA LEU A 911 -24.67 -2.14 87.98
C LEU A 911 -25.31 -1.83 89.34
N GLN A 912 -26.49 -1.23 89.36
CA GLN A 912 -27.21 -0.81 90.55
C GLN A 912 -28.68 -1.25 90.47
N SER A 913 -29.22 -1.76 91.57
CA SER A 913 -30.63 -2.15 91.63
C SER A 913 -31.56 -0.92 91.69
N ARG A 914 -32.70 -0.97 90.99
CA ARG A 914 -33.73 0.08 91.00
C ARG A 914 -34.53 0.17 92.30
N GLY A 915 -34.46 -0.88 93.12
CA GLY A 915 -35.19 -1.00 94.38
C GLY A 915 -34.70 -2.19 95.19
N SER A 916 -35.55 -2.65 96.11
CA SER A 916 -35.26 -3.80 96.95
C SER A 916 -35.37 -5.12 96.19
N GLY A 917 -34.56 -6.09 96.56
CA GLY A 917 -34.61 -7.45 96.04
C GLY A 917 -34.12 -8.46 97.06
N ASN A 918 -34.03 -9.73 96.67
CA ASN A 918 -33.53 -10.82 97.50
C ASN A 918 -32.35 -11.50 96.80
N LEU A 919 -31.30 -11.84 97.55
CA LEU A 919 -30.18 -12.66 97.10
C LEU A 919 -30.10 -13.90 97.98
N SER A 920 -30.05 -15.08 97.36
CA SER A 920 -29.82 -16.34 98.06
C SER A 920 -28.64 -17.08 97.43
N TYR A 921 -27.64 -17.38 98.24
CA TYR A 921 -26.49 -18.20 97.89
C TYR A 921 -26.49 -19.48 98.72
N VAL A 922 -26.42 -20.63 98.04
CA VAL A 922 -26.37 -21.96 98.65
C VAL A 922 -25.25 -22.78 97.98
N GLY A 923 -23.99 -22.43 98.24
CA GLY A 923 -22.82 -23.16 97.72
C GLY A 923 -22.20 -24.16 98.72
N GLU A 924 -21.24 -24.97 98.28
CA GLU A 924 -20.57 -26.00 99.09
C GLU A 924 -19.89 -25.45 100.36
N VAL A 925 -19.36 -24.22 100.31
CA VAL A 925 -18.72 -23.54 101.46
C VAL A 925 -19.72 -23.20 102.58
N SER A 926 -21.02 -23.23 102.31
CA SER A 926 -22.05 -23.07 103.36
C SER A 926 -22.21 -24.31 104.27
N LYS A 927 -21.46 -25.40 104.00
CA LYS A 927 -21.44 -26.65 104.76
C LYS A 927 -20.23 -26.79 105.70
N GLU A 928 -19.19 -25.96 105.55
CA GLU A 928 -17.98 -25.97 106.39
C GLU A 928 -18.10 -24.98 107.56
N ASP A 929 -17.60 -25.34 108.75
CA ASP A 929 -17.61 -24.47 109.93
C ASP A 929 -16.47 -23.44 109.86
N VAL A 930 -16.79 -22.22 109.41
CA VAL A 930 -15.83 -21.11 109.25
C VAL A 930 -15.78 -20.17 110.46
N GLY A 931 -16.17 -20.65 111.65
CA GLY A 931 -16.22 -19.88 112.89
C GLY A 931 -17.46 -18.98 113.02
N PHE A 932 -17.74 -18.48 114.23
CA PHE A 932 -19.00 -17.80 114.59
C PHE A 932 -19.39 -16.66 113.62
N TRP A 933 -18.44 -15.76 113.31
CA TRP A 933 -18.71 -14.63 112.42
C TRP A 933 -18.83 -15.03 110.94
N GLY A 934 -18.07 -16.04 110.50
CA GLY A 934 -18.17 -16.59 109.14
C GLY A 934 -19.49 -17.33 108.91
N ASN A 935 -19.91 -18.16 109.86
CA ASN A 935 -21.18 -18.89 109.81
C ASN A 935 -22.39 -17.95 109.85
N LEU A 936 -22.31 -16.86 110.62
CA LEU A 936 -23.33 -15.81 110.64
C LEU A 936 -23.43 -15.12 109.27
N ALA A 937 -22.30 -14.84 108.62
CA ALA A 937 -22.27 -14.26 107.28
C ALA A 937 -22.82 -15.20 106.21
N PHE A 938 -22.46 -16.49 106.21
CA PHE A 938 -23.01 -17.48 105.25
C PHE A 938 -24.48 -17.80 105.50
N GLN A 939 -24.94 -17.83 106.76
CA GLN A 939 -26.35 -17.97 107.09
C GLN A 939 -27.17 -16.76 106.63
N ALA A 940 -26.62 -15.54 106.72
CA ALA A 940 -27.26 -14.35 106.17
C ALA A 940 -27.36 -14.42 104.63
N LEU A 941 -26.38 -15.03 103.96
CA LEU A 941 -26.35 -15.20 102.49
C LEU A 941 -27.34 -16.25 101.97
N LYS A 942 -27.87 -17.17 102.80
CA LYS A 942 -28.90 -18.14 102.37
C LYS A 942 -30.19 -17.49 101.88
N SER A 943 -30.57 -16.34 102.45
CA SER A 943 -31.64 -15.48 101.92
C SER A 943 -31.50 -14.09 102.52
N MET A 944 -31.13 -13.14 101.67
CA MET A 944 -30.79 -11.78 102.08
C MET A 944 -31.65 -10.78 101.31
N ASN A 945 -32.50 -10.04 102.03
CA ASN A 945 -33.22 -8.91 101.46
C ASN A 945 -32.32 -7.66 101.49
N TYR A 946 -32.19 -6.99 100.35
CA TYR A 946 -31.45 -5.73 100.21
C TYR A 946 -32.40 -4.60 99.79
N ARG A 947 -32.11 -3.34 100.15
CA ARG A 947 -32.82 -2.16 99.62
C ARG A 947 -32.16 -1.57 98.39
N GLY A 948 -30.84 -1.68 98.31
CA GLY A 948 -30.04 -1.29 97.15
C GLY A 948 -28.81 -2.17 97.04
N LEU A 949 -28.55 -2.68 95.84
CA LEU A 949 -27.39 -3.51 95.52
C LEU A 949 -26.58 -2.80 94.44
N THR A 950 -25.26 -2.74 94.61
CA THR A 950 -24.33 -2.24 93.60
C THR A 950 -23.29 -3.32 93.29
N ILE A 951 -23.10 -3.64 92.01
CA ILE A 951 -22.08 -4.55 91.50
C ILE A 951 -21.07 -3.70 90.73
N GLU A 952 -19.84 -3.63 91.22
CA GLU A 952 -18.71 -3.04 90.50
C GLU A 952 -17.93 -4.19 89.82
N MET A 953 -17.56 -4.01 88.56
CA MET A 953 -16.86 -5.01 87.75
C MET A 953 -15.65 -4.37 87.06
N ASP A 954 -14.49 -4.98 87.26
CA ASP A 954 -13.22 -4.54 86.68
C ASP A 954 -12.38 -5.75 86.27
N GLY A 955 -11.76 -5.70 85.08
CA GLY A 955 -10.81 -6.72 84.63
C GLY A 955 -11.08 -7.28 83.23
N PRO A 956 -10.18 -8.14 82.72
CA PRO A 956 -10.30 -8.78 81.42
C PRO A 956 -11.55 -9.69 81.35
N ILE A 957 -12.32 -9.58 80.27
CA ILE A 957 -13.58 -10.31 80.08
C ILE A 957 -13.32 -11.83 79.97
N ALA A 958 -12.20 -12.21 79.37
CA ALA A 958 -11.77 -13.60 79.23
C ALA A 958 -10.85 -14.09 80.37
N GLY A 959 -10.54 -13.25 81.37
CA GLY A 959 -9.54 -13.52 82.40
C GLY A 959 -10.08 -13.45 83.84
N GLU A 960 -9.21 -13.03 84.77
CA GLU A 960 -9.61 -12.81 86.16
C GLU A 960 -10.41 -11.51 86.32
N MET A 961 -11.72 -11.64 86.51
CA MET A 961 -12.61 -10.51 86.76
C MET A 961 -12.70 -10.24 88.27
N VAL A 962 -12.53 -8.98 88.65
CA VAL A 962 -12.74 -8.50 90.02
C VAL A 962 -14.15 -7.93 90.11
N THR A 963 -15.03 -8.63 90.82
CA THR A 963 -16.40 -8.20 91.05
C THR A 963 -16.55 -7.77 92.51
N ALA A 964 -16.87 -6.50 92.77
CA ALA A 964 -17.14 -5.97 94.11
C ALA A 964 -18.64 -5.67 94.28
N ILE A 965 -19.30 -6.43 95.13
CA ILE A 965 -20.73 -6.30 95.41
C ILE A 965 -20.91 -5.57 96.74
N ARG A 966 -21.66 -4.46 96.71
CA ARG A 966 -22.00 -3.63 97.88
C ARG A 966 -23.50 -3.69 98.13
N PHE A 967 -23.88 -4.06 99.34
CA PHE A 967 -25.27 -4.12 99.77
C PHE A 967 -25.61 -2.97 100.72
N SER A 968 -26.79 -2.37 100.55
CA SER A 968 -27.33 -1.32 101.42
C SER A 968 -28.72 -1.67 101.94
N GLY A 969 -28.96 -1.39 103.23
CA GLY A 969 -30.25 -1.65 103.89
C GLY A 969 -30.59 -3.13 104.01
N VAL A 970 -29.64 -3.94 104.48
CA VAL A 970 -29.74 -5.40 104.54
C VAL A 970 -30.66 -5.86 105.68
N SER A 971 -31.55 -6.81 105.41
CA SER A 971 -32.35 -7.52 106.41
C SER A 971 -32.47 -9.01 106.06
N GLN A 972 -32.60 -9.89 107.05
CA GLN A 972 -32.76 -11.33 106.81
C GLN A 972 -34.10 -11.63 106.13
N GLY A 973 -34.09 -12.52 105.13
CA GLY A 973 -35.27 -13.02 104.42
C GLY A 973 -36.07 -14.06 105.21
N GLN A 974 -37.23 -14.47 104.69
CA GLN A 974 -38.02 -15.53 105.34
C GLN A 974 -37.29 -16.88 105.26
N GLY A 975 -37.06 -17.53 106.41
CA GLY A 975 -36.45 -18.87 106.51
C GLY A 975 -35.16 -18.98 107.34
N THR A 976 -34.66 -17.91 107.98
CA THR A 976 -33.42 -17.92 108.79
C THR A 976 -33.69 -18.08 110.30
N TYR A 977 -32.79 -18.72 111.06
CA TYR A 977 -32.91 -18.87 112.53
C TYR A 977 -32.85 -17.51 113.25
N SER A 978 -33.93 -17.14 113.98
CA SER A 978 -34.00 -15.90 114.77
C SER A 978 -33.90 -16.19 116.27
N ASN A 979 -32.96 -15.57 117.00
CA ASN A 979 -32.90 -15.57 118.46
C ASN A 979 -32.92 -14.12 119.02
N PHE A 980 -33.23 -13.93 120.30
CA PHE A 980 -33.44 -12.61 120.94
C PHE A 980 -32.27 -11.62 120.74
N LEU A 981 -31.03 -12.09 120.79
CA LEU A 981 -29.82 -11.28 120.54
C LEU A 981 -29.74 -10.78 119.08
N ILE A 982 -30.18 -11.58 118.12
CA ILE A 982 -30.11 -11.29 116.68
C ILE A 982 -31.14 -10.23 116.28
N ARG A 983 -32.32 -10.16 116.92
CA ARG A 983 -33.36 -9.13 116.65
C ARG A 983 -32.93 -7.71 117.02
N ARG A 984 -31.99 -7.55 117.96
CA ARG A 984 -31.43 -6.24 118.36
C ARG A 984 -30.29 -5.80 117.44
N LEU A 985 -29.48 -6.74 116.95
CA LEU A 985 -28.45 -6.52 115.94
C LEU A 985 -29.04 -6.23 114.55
N ALA A 986 -30.17 -6.85 114.19
CA ALA A 986 -30.86 -6.66 112.90
C ALA A 986 -31.44 -5.24 112.64
N ARG A 987 -31.34 -4.31 113.60
CA ARG A 987 -31.72 -2.89 113.44
C ARG A 987 -30.55 -1.97 113.07
N LEU A 988 -29.33 -2.49 113.04
CA LEU A 988 -28.15 -1.74 112.60
C LEU A 988 -28.01 -1.86 111.08
N PRO A 989 -27.70 -0.77 110.35
CA PRO A 989 -27.44 -0.85 108.93
C PRO A 989 -26.13 -1.62 108.70
N PHE A 990 -26.24 -2.89 108.32
CA PHE A 990 -25.09 -3.66 107.83
C PHE A 990 -24.80 -3.27 106.39
N VAL A 991 -23.54 -2.95 106.12
CA VAL A 991 -23.00 -2.87 104.77
C VAL A 991 -22.18 -4.13 104.55
N PHE A 992 -22.62 -4.97 103.62
CA PHE A 992 -21.82 -6.10 103.16
C PHE A 992 -21.06 -5.67 101.91
N ASN A 993 -19.74 -5.85 101.94
CA ASN A 993 -18.87 -5.67 100.79
C ASN A 993 -18.25 -7.02 100.47
N VAL A 994 -18.63 -7.60 99.34
CA VAL A 994 -18.12 -8.90 98.88
C VAL A 994 -17.25 -8.65 97.66
N ARG A 995 -15.96 -9.00 97.75
CA ARG A 995 -15.06 -8.95 96.60
C ARG A 995 -14.79 -10.37 96.12
N ILE A 996 -15.23 -10.67 94.92
CA ILE A 996 -15.02 -11.97 94.27
C ILE A 996 -13.88 -11.78 93.26
N ARG A 997 -12.83 -12.59 93.40
CA ARG A 997 -11.80 -12.78 92.37
C ARG A 997 -11.93 -14.22 91.90
N ALA A 998 -12.29 -14.41 90.64
CA ALA A 998 -12.43 -15.74 90.07
C ALA A 998 -11.61 -15.83 88.76
N PRO A 999 -10.76 -16.85 88.62
CA PRO A 999 -10.12 -17.17 87.35
C PRO A 999 -11.17 -17.86 86.47
N PHE A 1000 -11.95 -17.08 85.73
CA PHE A 1000 -13.10 -17.62 85.01
C PHE A 1000 -12.72 -18.59 83.87
N ARG A 1001 -11.44 -18.68 83.43
CA ARG A 1001 -11.05 -19.62 82.35
C ARG A 1001 -9.58 -20.03 82.18
N GLN A 1002 -8.65 -19.71 83.09
CA GLN A 1002 -7.19 -19.93 82.90
C GLN A 1002 -6.73 -21.37 82.61
N LEU A 1003 -7.59 -22.39 82.71
CA LEU A 1003 -7.26 -23.79 82.42
C LEU A 1003 -7.62 -24.26 81.00
N ILE A 1004 -8.41 -23.51 80.22
CA ILE A 1004 -8.86 -23.95 78.88
C ILE A 1004 -7.94 -23.42 77.76
N ASP A 1005 -7.40 -22.21 77.89
CA ASP A 1005 -6.58 -21.58 76.85
C ASP A 1005 -5.14 -22.13 76.77
N SER A 1006 -4.64 -22.72 77.85
CA SER A 1006 -3.29 -23.32 77.89
C SER A 1006 -3.20 -24.60 77.04
N VAL A 1007 -4.32 -25.30 76.81
CA VAL A 1007 -4.37 -26.50 75.98
C VAL A 1007 -4.57 -26.16 74.50
N GLN A 1008 -5.29 -25.09 74.15
CA GLN A 1008 -5.56 -24.73 72.75
C GLN A 1008 -4.36 -24.10 72.03
N ASN A 1009 -3.52 -23.33 72.74
CA ASN A 1009 -2.31 -22.73 72.16
C ASN A 1009 -1.18 -23.73 71.87
N TYR A 1010 -1.27 -24.96 72.38
CA TYR A 1010 -0.29 -26.02 72.11
C TYR A 1010 -0.56 -26.75 70.78
N TYR A 1011 -1.78 -26.68 70.23
CA TYR A 1011 -2.20 -27.46 69.05
C TYR A 1011 -2.20 -26.70 67.72
N ASP A 1012 -2.08 -25.36 67.69
CA ASP A 1012 -1.99 -24.61 66.44
C ASP A 1012 -0.94 -23.48 66.47
N PRO A 1013 0.31 -23.76 66.04
CA PRO A 1013 1.37 -22.76 65.96
C PRO A 1013 1.11 -21.66 64.92
N LYS A 1014 0.09 -21.76 64.04
CA LYS A 1014 -0.23 -20.70 63.07
C LYS A 1014 -0.65 -19.39 63.72
N ARG A 1015 -1.40 -19.42 64.82
CA ARG A 1015 -1.83 -18.21 65.54
C ARG A 1015 -0.66 -17.40 66.11
N LEU A 1016 0.41 -18.06 66.55
CA LEU A 1016 1.65 -17.42 67.00
C LEU A 1016 2.45 -16.81 65.83
N ILE A 1017 2.38 -17.43 64.65
CA ILE A 1017 3.02 -16.92 63.44
C ILE A 1017 2.23 -15.72 62.89
N GLU A 1018 0.90 -15.81 62.80
CA GLU A 1018 0.00 -14.74 62.36
C GLU A 1018 0.13 -13.48 63.23
N ARG A 1019 0.20 -13.64 64.56
CA ARG A 1019 0.37 -12.52 65.49
C ARG A 1019 1.71 -11.79 65.30
N ASN A 1020 2.77 -12.50 64.93
CA ASN A 1020 4.11 -11.94 64.76
C ASN A 1020 4.46 -11.62 63.29
N LEU A 1021 3.60 -12.00 62.34
CA LEU A 1021 3.83 -11.79 60.91
C LEU A 1021 4.00 -10.31 60.53
N PRO A 1022 3.25 -9.34 61.10
CA PRO A 1022 3.46 -7.92 60.82
C PRO A 1022 4.86 -7.45 61.26
N ALA A 1023 5.34 -7.91 62.42
CA ALA A 1023 6.68 -7.59 62.91
C ALA A 1023 7.77 -8.21 62.01
N LEU A 1024 7.56 -9.46 61.55
CA LEU A 1024 8.47 -10.13 60.61
C LEU A 1024 8.49 -9.44 59.23
N GLN A 1025 7.34 -9.00 58.72
CA GLN A 1025 7.25 -8.24 57.46
C GLN A 1025 7.85 -6.83 57.59
N ALA A 1026 7.70 -6.18 58.74
CA ALA A 1026 8.36 -4.90 59.02
C ALA A 1026 9.89 -5.07 59.06
N GLU A 1027 10.38 -6.15 59.66
CA GLU A 1027 11.81 -6.47 59.71
C GLU A 1027 12.36 -6.85 58.32
N GLN A 1028 11.58 -7.58 57.51
CA GLN A 1028 11.94 -7.93 56.14
C GLN A 1028 12.00 -6.69 55.23
N ARG A 1029 11.04 -5.75 55.37
CA ARG A 1029 11.08 -4.44 54.69
C ARG A 1029 12.28 -3.59 55.11
N ARG A 1030 12.66 -3.61 56.39
CA ARG A 1030 13.89 -2.94 56.87
C ARG A 1030 15.15 -3.54 56.25
N ARG A 1031 15.22 -4.87 56.11
CA ARG A 1031 16.33 -5.56 55.43
C ARG A 1031 16.41 -5.24 53.95
N GLU A 1032 15.28 -5.20 53.24
CA GLU A 1032 15.22 -4.83 51.81
C GLU A 1032 15.60 -3.35 51.58
N GLN A 1033 15.41 -2.50 52.59
CA GLN A 1033 15.79 -1.08 52.58
C GLN A 1033 17.21 -0.82 53.13
N GLY A 1034 17.97 -1.85 53.53
CA GLY A 1034 19.34 -1.74 54.03
C GLY A 1034 19.48 -1.09 55.42
N LEU A 1035 18.42 -1.10 56.24
CA LEU A 1035 18.41 -0.52 57.59
C LEU A 1035 18.87 -1.56 58.65
N PRO A 1036 19.59 -1.15 59.71
CA PRO A 1036 20.02 -2.06 60.79
C PRO A 1036 18.82 -2.61 61.59
N PRO A 1037 18.97 -3.80 62.21
CA PRO A 1037 17.90 -4.44 62.99
C PRO A 1037 17.47 -3.61 64.20
N ALA A 1038 16.21 -3.71 64.59
CA ALA A 1038 15.67 -3.00 65.74
C ALA A 1038 16.35 -3.44 67.06
N PRO A 1039 16.61 -2.54 68.03
CA PRO A 1039 17.00 -2.95 69.37
C PRO A 1039 15.89 -3.78 70.02
N LEU A 1040 16.25 -4.96 70.54
CA LEU A 1040 15.36 -5.78 71.37
C LEU A 1040 15.17 -5.08 72.72
N ASP A 1041 13.96 -4.61 73.00
CA ASP A 1041 13.61 -4.04 74.30
C ASP A 1041 13.27 -5.18 75.27
N THR A 1042 14.29 -5.68 75.98
CA THR A 1042 14.13 -6.67 77.05
C THR A 1042 14.09 -5.99 78.40
N THR A 1043 12.93 -5.43 78.78
CA THR A 1043 12.59 -5.20 80.19
C THR A 1043 11.55 -6.23 80.62
N ILE A 1044 12.03 -7.42 80.98
CA ILE A 1044 11.27 -8.39 81.78
C ILE A 1044 11.54 -8.01 83.25
N GLN A 1045 10.54 -7.45 83.91
CA GLN A 1045 10.54 -7.21 85.35
C GLN A 1045 10.25 -8.56 86.03
N PRO A 1046 11.11 -9.09 86.92
CA PRO A 1046 10.85 -10.34 87.62
C PRO A 1046 9.74 -10.15 88.67
N SER A 1047 8.91 -11.18 88.86
CA SER A 1047 7.87 -11.22 89.89
C SER A 1047 8.48 -11.30 91.29
N GLU A 1048 8.03 -10.43 92.20
CA GLU A 1048 8.27 -10.52 93.64
C GLU A 1048 7.65 -11.80 94.22
N SER A 1049 8.38 -12.91 94.24
CA SER A 1049 8.34 -13.95 95.28
C SER A 1049 9.26 -15.11 94.92
N GLU A 1050 10.55 -14.98 95.22
CA GLU A 1050 11.40 -16.14 95.43
C GLU A 1050 12.49 -15.81 96.46
N THR A 1051 12.52 -16.59 97.54
CA THR A 1051 13.56 -16.57 98.56
C THR A 1051 14.81 -17.25 98.04
N VAL A 1052 15.94 -16.53 98.10
CA VAL A 1052 17.27 -16.88 97.58
C VAL A 1052 18.01 -17.83 98.54
N PRO A 1053 18.88 -18.71 98.00
CA PRO A 1053 20.23 -18.90 98.53
C PRO A 1053 21.30 -18.23 97.67
#